data_AF-K3WB72-F1
#
_entry.id   AF-K3WB72-F1
#
_cell.length_a   1.000
_cell.length_b   1.000
_cell.length_c   1.000
_cell.angle_alpha   90.00
_cell.angle_beta   90.00
_cell.angle_gamma   90.00
#
_symmetry.space_group_name_H-M   'P 1'
#
loop_
_entity.id
_entity.type
_entity.pdbx_description
1 polymer ?
#
loop_
_entity_poly.entity_id
_entity_poly.type
_entity_poly.pdbx_seq_one_letter_code
_entity_poly.pdbx_strand_id
1 'polypeptide(L)'
;MEFESKSTLEAAIDVCSTRVRELQECVRKNDGGVTLEQVAEQVKKLVALRKELQLWKAKEEEEEEALAAAAEQEKDNQNSDSNSGAAVTAVSPTSSSSGKKKRKKAKKKAASAAAAAEAAQPSTSGDSSNESDEPVKEGSVNTPEVHEEPVQAETPAVEEASLSNQDDETIAALEEELKKAQRTRQAKEFLTAQAKLATAEAEKVESSVAKTSAAETKKADAKKPRSASVSKEHQQKIADLEAQLASEKAKATEADQSGKSAAEERLKKIAALESELASEKSKSEDADKANKQLAESESKLREEKERLVQSIEELKKTNAELVEKIEKAVSSDAALQAEVTKLQSSLKEMEDTKSDNDTNFRKLWKTIDEFQMANNKLQEKNTQLEAEVKSVREEAENSLKERSSHHERSEELASELEKANSDLKASKSQVEALTMEAQKLRDENESLLQKIASVETKFQASSTQISAIEKELAQTKQQLEAAAEQNKVLSAKSDEAATIHEEEKLNLSSLMASLQADNATLLGKSTELEKLFADAKKSTDSDVAEKEAAASLIRSLKDEVVALKLASEKAAEQASGSTIQVKNLTLELGVCKEALTDASKRLEATSGQRGQLEAEAQNLRNLVVTQEDMLKKTRASMLEANEELKEVHKHTQKWKSSAQFANSQLNEKIAEADKAKKQLTKTRAELTSAETARKQLQDSLKEKDKKMGKVAHELQLLREKLAALDKEKAELERQNQSAAAISVKLTQEKTELLKSTEQLQTYRQTLMGLIPLMVAAIFYAVAK
;
A
#
# COMPACT_ATOMS: atom_id res chain seq x y z
N MET A 1 -19.67 32.21 17.76
CA MET A 1 -19.83 33.58 17.25
C MET A 1 -21.12 33.48 16.48
N GLU A 2 -22.23 34.04 16.92
CA GLU A 2 -23.48 33.77 16.22
C GLU A 2 -23.42 34.39 14.82
N PHE A 3 -23.45 33.54 13.79
CA PHE A 3 -23.50 33.97 12.39
C PHE A 3 -24.96 34.08 11.96
N GLU A 4 -25.32 35.20 11.32
CA GLU A 4 -26.70 35.46 10.88
C GLU A 4 -27.13 34.60 9.69
N SER A 5 -26.17 34.02 8.95
CA SER A 5 -26.44 33.11 7.83
C SER A 5 -25.31 32.10 7.61
N LYS A 6 -25.64 30.95 7.02
CA LYS A 6 -24.67 29.96 6.55
C LYS A 6 -23.63 30.55 5.60
N SER A 7 -24.06 31.42 4.69
CA SER A 7 -23.14 32.11 3.75
C SER A 7 -22.11 32.97 4.48
N THR A 8 -22.50 33.71 5.53
CA THR A 8 -21.54 34.50 6.34
C THR A 8 -20.55 33.64 7.11
N LEU A 9 -20.96 32.44 7.55
CA LEU A 9 -20.09 31.48 8.21
C LEU A 9 -19.09 30.84 7.25
N GLU A 10 -19.53 30.45 6.06
CA GLU A 10 -18.67 29.92 5.00
C GLU A 10 -17.61 30.96 4.56
N ALA A 11 -18.02 32.22 4.36
CA ALA A 11 -17.09 33.31 4.08
C ALA A 11 -16.05 33.50 5.19
N ALA A 12 -16.45 33.39 6.47
CA ALA A 12 -15.52 33.47 7.59
C ALA A 12 -14.53 32.28 7.65
N ILE A 13 -14.98 31.08 7.26
CA ILE A 13 -14.13 29.89 7.11
C ILE A 13 -13.08 30.11 6.01
N ASP A 14 -13.48 30.66 4.86
CA ASP A 14 -12.57 30.92 3.75
C ASP A 14 -11.51 31.97 4.09
N VAL A 15 -11.91 33.06 4.75
CA VAL A 15 -10.99 34.09 5.26
C VAL A 15 -10.00 33.48 6.26
N CYS A 16 -10.49 32.69 7.22
CA CYS A 16 -9.64 32.05 8.23
C CYS A 16 -8.71 30.99 7.60
N SER A 17 -9.19 30.22 6.63
CA SER A 17 -8.39 29.23 5.89
C SER A 17 -7.27 29.89 5.07
N THR A 18 -7.58 31.01 4.42
CA THR A 18 -6.59 31.79 3.67
C THR A 18 -5.53 32.33 4.62
N ARG A 19 -5.94 32.87 5.78
CA ARG A 19 -5.01 33.36 6.79
C ARG A 19 -4.11 32.27 7.36
N VAL A 20 -4.63 31.06 7.60
CA VAL A 20 -3.81 29.91 8.02
C VAL A 20 -2.77 29.57 6.96
N ARG A 21 -3.14 29.57 5.67
CA ARG A 21 -2.21 29.30 4.57
C ARG A 21 -1.12 30.35 4.48
N GLU A 22 -1.48 31.65 4.55
CA GLU A 22 -0.52 32.74 4.59
C GLU A 22 0.47 32.61 5.74
N LEU A 23 -0.02 32.36 6.97
CA LEU A 23 0.85 32.22 8.14
C LEU A 23 1.74 30.98 8.03
N GLN A 24 1.24 29.86 7.52
CA GLN A 24 2.04 28.67 7.26
C GLN A 24 3.13 28.94 6.20
N GLU A 25 2.83 29.74 5.19
CA GLU A 25 3.79 30.14 4.17
C GLU A 25 4.86 31.09 4.74
N CYS A 26 4.48 32.06 5.58
CA CYS A 26 5.42 32.90 6.32
C CYS A 26 6.35 32.08 7.22
N VAL A 27 5.81 31.08 7.95
CA VAL A 27 6.62 30.16 8.76
C VAL A 27 7.58 29.34 7.90
N ARG A 28 7.16 28.87 6.72
CA ARG A 28 8.05 28.14 5.79
C ARG A 28 9.16 29.02 5.24
N LYS A 29 8.89 30.30 4.96
CA LYS A 29 9.87 31.26 4.44
C LYS A 29 10.78 31.84 5.53
N ASN A 30 10.53 31.55 6.81
CA ASN A 30 11.14 32.25 7.94
C ASN A 30 10.98 33.78 7.87
N ASP A 31 9.96 34.26 7.17
CA ASP A 31 9.72 35.67 6.95
C ASP A 31 8.90 36.25 8.11
N GLY A 32 9.56 37.05 8.96
CA GLY A 32 8.89 38.13 9.69
C GLY A 32 8.11 37.76 10.95
N GLY A 33 8.71 37.03 11.89
CA GLY A 33 8.22 36.99 13.29
C GLY A 33 6.87 36.29 13.51
N VAL A 34 6.35 35.59 12.50
CA VAL A 34 5.17 34.72 12.67
C VAL A 34 5.57 33.48 13.45
N THR A 35 5.01 33.33 14.64
CA THR A 35 5.26 32.16 15.48
C THR A 35 4.30 31.02 15.11
N LEU A 36 4.73 29.77 15.36
CA LEU A 36 3.85 28.60 15.23
C LEU A 36 2.58 28.72 16.10
N GLU A 37 2.65 29.50 17.17
CA GLU A 37 1.53 29.78 18.06
C GLU A 37 0.42 30.60 17.37
N GLN A 38 0.78 31.60 16.56
CA GLN A 38 -0.18 32.35 15.75
C GLN A 38 -0.87 31.47 14.69
N VAL A 39 -0.13 30.52 14.10
CA VAL A 39 -0.71 29.51 13.19
C VAL A 39 -1.68 28.62 13.97
N ALA A 40 -1.30 28.16 15.16
CA ALA A 40 -2.13 27.30 16.00
C ALA A 40 -3.44 27.99 16.44
N GLU A 41 -3.39 29.27 16.79
CA GLU A 41 -4.58 30.07 17.12
C GLU A 41 -5.54 30.19 15.93
N GLN A 42 -5.05 30.48 14.73
CA GLN A 42 -5.89 30.55 13.53
C GLN A 42 -6.46 29.19 13.14
N VAL A 43 -5.69 28.10 13.29
CA VAL A 43 -6.20 26.74 13.09
C VAL A 43 -7.30 26.42 14.10
N LYS A 44 -7.13 26.79 15.37
CA LYS A 44 -8.16 26.59 16.40
C LYS A 44 -9.44 27.37 16.08
N LYS A 45 -9.31 28.61 15.58
CA LYS A 45 -10.44 29.41 15.09
C LYS A 45 -11.13 28.76 13.90
N LEU A 46 -10.38 28.28 12.91
CA LEU A 46 -10.91 27.57 11.74
C LEU A 46 -11.68 26.30 12.12
N VAL A 47 -11.17 25.53 13.08
CA VAL A 47 -11.83 24.32 13.59
C VAL A 47 -13.14 24.67 14.29
N ALA A 48 -13.18 25.75 15.09
CA ALA A 48 -14.40 26.21 15.73
C ALA A 48 -15.47 26.60 14.71
N LEU A 49 -15.10 27.35 13.67
CA LEU A 49 -16.01 27.75 12.59
C LEU A 49 -16.55 26.53 11.81
N ARG A 50 -15.70 25.52 11.54
CA ARG A 50 -16.14 24.29 10.88
C ARG A 50 -17.12 23.47 11.72
N LYS A 51 -16.97 23.44 13.04
CA LYS A 51 -17.94 22.82 13.95
C LYS A 51 -19.27 23.56 13.93
N GLU A 52 -19.24 24.89 13.91
CA GLU A 52 -20.45 25.72 13.78
C GLU A 52 -21.15 25.44 12.44
N LEU A 53 -20.41 25.22 11.35
CA LEU A 53 -20.99 24.86 10.04
C LEU A 53 -21.65 23.48 10.07
N GLN A 54 -21.09 22.52 10.81
CA GLN A 54 -21.71 21.21 11.00
C GLN A 54 -23.02 21.31 11.77
N LEU A 55 -23.09 22.15 12.81
CA LEU A 55 -24.33 22.40 13.55
C LEU A 55 -25.39 23.04 12.65
N TRP A 56 -25.01 23.97 11.78
CA TRP A 56 -25.91 24.55 10.78
C TRP A 56 -26.47 23.50 9.81
N LYS A 57 -25.63 22.59 9.31
CA LYS A 57 -26.08 21.50 8.44
C LYS A 57 -27.05 20.55 9.13
N ALA A 58 -26.74 20.16 10.38
CA ALA A 58 -27.64 19.31 11.17
C ALA A 58 -28.99 19.98 11.42
N LYS A 59 -29.00 21.30 11.65
CA LYS A 59 -30.23 22.06 11.82
C LYS A 59 -31.04 22.21 10.53
N GLU A 60 -30.38 22.44 9.38
CA GLU A 60 -31.05 22.44 8.07
C GLU A 60 -31.69 21.07 7.76
N GLU A 61 -30.99 19.98 8.07
CA GLU A 61 -31.49 18.62 7.90
C GLU A 61 -32.71 18.34 8.82
N GLU A 62 -32.66 18.76 10.08
CA GLU A 62 -33.80 18.66 11.01
C GLU A 62 -35.00 19.52 10.58
N GLU A 63 -34.77 20.73 10.03
CA GLU A 63 -35.82 21.58 9.47
C GLU A 63 -36.43 20.97 8.18
N GLU A 64 -35.61 20.35 7.33
CA GLU A 64 -36.05 19.64 6.12
C GLU A 64 -36.88 18.39 6.47
N GLU A 65 -36.44 17.59 7.46
CA GLU A 65 -37.20 16.47 8.00
C GLU A 65 -38.53 16.92 8.62
N ALA A 66 -38.53 18.04 9.37
CA ALA A 66 -39.75 18.60 9.93
C ALA A 66 -40.73 19.09 8.85
N LEU A 67 -40.23 19.70 7.77
CA LEU A 67 -41.04 20.10 6.61
C LEU A 67 -41.58 18.88 5.84
N ALA A 68 -40.78 17.82 5.69
CA ALA A 68 -41.22 16.58 5.07
C ALA A 68 -42.32 15.89 5.91
N ALA A 69 -42.16 15.82 7.23
CA ALA A 69 -43.16 15.29 8.14
C ALA A 69 -44.45 16.12 8.15
N ALA A 70 -44.36 17.44 8.08
CA ALA A 70 -45.53 18.32 7.96
C ALA A 70 -46.25 18.12 6.61
N ALA A 71 -45.51 17.92 5.52
CA ALA A 71 -46.09 17.65 4.19
C ALA A 71 -46.78 16.28 4.11
N GLU A 72 -46.29 15.27 4.85
CA GLU A 72 -46.99 13.98 4.97
C GLU A 72 -48.29 14.10 5.78
N GLN A 73 -48.29 14.86 6.89
CA GLN A 73 -49.53 15.11 7.65
C GLN A 73 -50.59 15.88 6.83
N GLU A 74 -50.18 16.78 5.94
CA GLU A 74 -51.13 17.51 5.09
C GLU A 74 -51.74 16.61 3.99
N LYS A 75 -51.01 15.59 3.51
CA LYS A 75 -51.54 14.58 2.58
C LYS A 75 -52.54 13.64 3.24
N ASP A 76 -52.33 13.25 4.49
CA ASP A 76 -53.27 12.40 5.22
C ASP A 76 -54.56 13.14 5.58
N ASN A 77 -54.50 14.45 5.83
CA ASN A 77 -55.72 15.24 6.07
C ASN A 77 -56.56 15.45 4.80
N GLN A 78 -55.95 15.59 3.61
CA GLN A 78 -56.70 15.71 2.34
C GLN A 78 -57.36 14.40 1.89
N ASN A 79 -56.91 13.25 2.37
CA ASN A 79 -57.52 11.95 2.05
C ASN A 79 -58.69 11.57 2.98
N SER A 80 -58.99 12.37 4.01
CA SER A 80 -60.09 12.12 4.94
C SER A 80 -61.42 12.79 4.55
N ASP A 81 -61.42 13.72 3.60
CA ASP A 81 -62.62 14.49 3.18
C ASP A 81 -63.33 13.96 1.92
N SER A 82 -62.85 12.87 1.32
CA SER A 82 -63.42 12.30 0.08
C SER A 82 -64.34 11.09 0.28
N ASN A 83 -64.75 10.80 1.52
CA ASN A 83 -65.69 9.71 1.83
C ASN A 83 -66.87 10.12 2.75
N SER A 84 -67.68 11.09 2.32
CA SER A 84 -69.09 11.17 2.78
C SER A 84 -70.02 11.57 1.63
N GLY A 85 -70.58 10.54 1.01
CA GLY A 85 -71.69 10.68 0.07
C GLY A 85 -73.04 10.82 0.78
N ALA A 86 -73.84 11.75 0.25
CA ALA A 86 -75.30 11.70 0.12
C ALA A 86 -76.20 11.75 1.38
N ALA A 87 -76.78 12.93 1.62
CA ALA A 87 -78.19 13.08 2.00
C ALA A 87 -78.73 14.52 1.75
N VAL A 88 -79.48 14.67 0.66
CA VAL A 88 -80.81 15.29 0.53
C VAL A 88 -81.13 16.66 1.22
N THR A 89 -81.80 17.50 0.41
CA THR A 89 -82.72 18.65 0.69
C THR A 89 -82.18 20.06 1.00
N ALA A 90 -82.28 20.89 -0.04
CA ALA A 90 -83.09 22.13 -0.16
C ALA A 90 -82.98 23.26 0.89
N VAL A 91 -83.08 24.48 0.32
CA VAL A 91 -83.52 25.78 0.90
C VAL A 91 -82.41 26.78 1.27
N SER A 92 -82.21 27.74 0.35
CA SER A 92 -81.74 29.13 0.57
C SER A 92 -82.49 29.79 1.74
N PRO A 93 -81.97 30.80 2.50
CA PRO A 93 -81.57 32.08 1.89
C PRO A 93 -80.50 32.95 2.63
N THR A 94 -80.00 33.95 1.88
CA THR A 94 -79.62 35.32 2.30
C THR A 94 -78.66 35.55 3.47
N SER A 95 -77.51 36.20 3.20
CA SER A 95 -77.25 37.62 3.48
C SER A 95 -75.76 37.91 3.82
N SER A 96 -75.24 39.01 3.23
CA SER A 96 -74.32 40.02 3.79
C SER A 96 -73.19 39.58 4.76
N SER A 97 -71.93 40.02 4.69
CA SER A 97 -71.37 41.32 4.32
C SER A 97 -69.83 41.26 4.38
N SER A 98 -69.17 42.18 3.65
CA SER A 98 -67.86 42.84 3.94
C SER A 98 -66.66 42.06 4.52
N GLY A 99 -65.44 42.15 4.02
CA GLY A 99 -64.87 43.00 2.98
C GLY A 99 -63.33 42.99 2.97
N LYS A 100 -62.79 43.37 1.80
CA LYS A 100 -61.57 44.19 1.56
C LYS A 100 -60.24 43.83 2.28
N LYS A 101 -59.25 43.38 1.50
CA LYS A 101 -58.08 44.17 1.01
C LYS A 101 -57.05 43.23 0.34
N LYS A 102 -56.95 43.24 -1.00
CA LYS A 102 -55.92 43.94 -1.79
C LYS A 102 -54.47 43.75 -1.30
N ARG A 103 -53.68 42.96 -2.05
CA ARG A 103 -52.39 43.42 -2.61
C ARG A 103 -51.92 42.51 -3.76
N LYS A 104 -52.17 42.97 -4.99
CA LYS A 104 -51.42 42.58 -6.20
C LYS A 104 -50.06 43.30 -6.18
N LYS A 105 -48.99 42.61 -6.55
CA LYS A 105 -47.83 43.23 -7.23
C LYS A 105 -47.35 42.30 -8.33
N ALA A 106 -47.66 42.70 -9.55
CA ALA A 106 -46.99 42.26 -10.76
C ALA A 106 -45.61 42.91 -10.83
N LYS A 107 -44.61 42.21 -11.39
CA LYS A 107 -43.45 42.83 -12.02
C LYS A 107 -43.18 42.15 -13.35
N LYS A 108 -43.37 42.95 -14.40
CA LYS A 108 -43.07 42.73 -15.82
C LYS A 108 -41.78 43.50 -16.14
N LYS A 109 -41.16 43.19 -17.29
CA LYS A 109 -39.99 43.80 -17.99
C LYS A 109 -38.61 43.25 -17.57
N ALA A 110 -37.66 42.98 -18.48
CA ALA A 110 -37.53 43.34 -19.89
C ALA A 110 -36.61 42.38 -20.65
N ALA A 111 -36.82 42.29 -21.97
CA ALA A 111 -35.86 41.81 -22.95
C ALA A 111 -34.90 42.95 -23.35
N SER A 112 -33.66 42.60 -23.74
CA SER A 112 -32.84 43.38 -24.67
C SER A 112 -31.95 42.46 -25.48
N ALA A 113 -31.85 42.77 -26.77
CA ALA A 113 -31.29 41.97 -27.84
C ALA A 113 -29.80 42.25 -28.13
N ALA A 114 -29.21 41.32 -28.87
CA ALA A 114 -28.28 41.47 -30.00
C ALA A 114 -26.99 42.32 -29.88
N ALA A 115 -25.85 41.67 -30.17
CA ALA A 115 -24.84 42.20 -31.09
C ALA A 115 -23.93 41.06 -31.61
N ALA A 116 -23.78 41.01 -32.93
CA ALA A 116 -22.82 40.22 -33.68
C ALA A 116 -21.62 41.09 -34.10
N ALA A 117 -20.43 40.50 -34.19
CA ALA A 117 -19.25 40.91 -34.99
C ALA A 117 -18.22 39.76 -34.84
N GLU A 118 -17.90 38.95 -35.84
CA GLU A 118 -17.17 39.23 -37.09
C GLU A 118 -15.65 39.44 -36.90
N ALA A 119 -14.89 38.52 -37.52
CA ALA A 119 -13.51 38.57 -38.01
C ALA A 119 -12.34 38.82 -37.03
N ALA A 120 -11.42 37.84 -36.95
CA ALA A 120 -10.02 37.99 -37.38
C ALA A 120 -9.20 36.69 -37.14
N GLN A 121 -8.71 36.09 -38.23
CA GLN A 121 -7.47 35.32 -38.22
C GLN A 121 -6.27 36.26 -37.94
N PRO A 122 -5.11 35.74 -37.54
CA PRO A 122 -4.06 35.65 -38.56
C PRO A 122 -3.21 34.38 -38.51
N SER A 123 -2.84 33.95 -39.71
CA SER A 123 -1.66 33.17 -40.05
C SER A 123 -0.36 33.83 -39.57
N THR A 124 0.58 33.04 -39.02
CA THR A 124 2.02 33.25 -39.25
C THR A 124 2.77 31.93 -39.29
N SER A 125 3.27 31.65 -40.48
CA SER A 125 4.40 30.79 -40.83
C SER A 125 5.73 31.28 -40.24
N GLY A 126 6.67 30.36 -40.03
CA GLY A 126 8.04 30.53 -40.51
C GLY A 126 9.18 30.68 -39.49
N ASP A 127 10.25 29.91 -39.78
CA ASP A 127 11.63 29.90 -39.27
C ASP A 127 11.92 29.31 -37.89
N SER A 128 12.58 28.15 -37.77
CA SER A 128 13.94 27.72 -38.25
C SER A 128 15.05 28.23 -37.33
N SER A 129 15.71 27.31 -36.61
CA SER A 129 17.09 26.84 -36.89
C SER A 129 17.74 26.16 -35.68
N ASN A 130 18.45 25.06 -36.00
CA ASN A 130 19.67 24.50 -35.41
C ASN A 130 19.62 23.61 -34.15
N GLU A 131 19.92 22.29 -34.26
CA GLU A 131 21.25 21.59 -34.39
C GLU A 131 21.76 21.23 -32.97
N SER A 132 22.18 20.01 -32.61
CA SER A 132 22.95 19.01 -33.36
C SER A 132 22.89 17.59 -32.74
N ASP A 133 23.36 16.62 -33.53
CA ASP A 133 24.12 15.40 -33.19
C ASP A 133 23.45 14.00 -33.12
N GLU A 134 23.18 13.46 -34.32
CA GLU A 134 23.86 12.29 -34.97
C GLU A 134 23.82 10.84 -34.37
N PRO A 135 24.14 9.76 -35.15
CA PRO A 135 23.13 8.85 -35.68
C PRO A 135 23.39 7.35 -35.37
N VAL A 136 22.39 6.47 -35.56
CA VAL A 136 22.65 5.03 -35.75
C VAL A 136 21.85 4.48 -36.92
N LYS A 137 22.60 4.03 -37.93
CA LYS A 137 22.17 3.39 -39.17
C LYS A 137 21.68 1.96 -38.93
N GLU A 138 20.66 1.61 -39.70
CA GLU A 138 20.25 0.25 -40.03
C GLU A 138 21.40 -0.55 -40.66
N GLY A 139 21.54 -1.80 -40.22
CA GLY A 139 22.53 -2.76 -40.69
C GLY A 139 22.04 -4.18 -40.46
N SER A 140 21.17 -4.64 -41.35
CA SER A 140 20.81 -6.04 -41.59
C SER A 140 22.05 -6.91 -41.79
N VAL A 141 22.30 -7.92 -40.94
CA VAL A 141 23.05 -9.14 -41.29
C VAL A 141 22.59 -10.34 -40.46
N ASN A 142 21.97 -11.29 -41.16
CA ASN A 142 22.04 -12.75 -41.05
C ASN A 142 22.56 -13.43 -39.76
N THR A 143 21.67 -14.28 -39.23
CA THR A 143 21.96 -15.60 -38.64
C THR A 143 23.10 -16.36 -39.33
N PRO A 144 23.86 -17.15 -38.54
CA PRO A 144 23.78 -18.59 -38.78
C PRO A 144 23.67 -19.42 -37.50
N GLU A 145 22.64 -20.26 -37.54
CA GLU A 145 22.58 -21.67 -37.14
C GLU A 145 23.93 -22.41 -37.10
N VAL A 146 24.28 -23.01 -35.96
CA VAL A 146 25.15 -24.21 -35.87
C VAL A 146 24.71 -25.08 -34.69
N HIS A 147 24.00 -26.16 -35.02
CA HIS A 147 24.19 -27.56 -34.63
C HIS A 147 24.62 -27.97 -33.20
N GLU A 148 23.75 -28.78 -32.59
CA GLU A 148 23.99 -30.03 -31.83
C GLU A 148 25.26 -30.78 -32.32
N GLU A 149 26.10 -31.46 -31.53
CA GLU A 149 25.87 -32.59 -30.62
C GLU A 149 27.25 -32.96 -29.95
N PRO A 150 27.35 -33.97 -29.05
CA PRO A 150 28.31 -34.04 -27.93
C PRO A 150 29.63 -34.73 -28.28
N VAL A 151 30.69 -34.56 -27.48
CA VAL A 151 31.81 -35.53 -27.33
C VAL A 151 32.71 -35.19 -26.13
N GLN A 152 32.79 -36.19 -25.24
CA GLN A 152 33.96 -36.76 -24.54
C GLN A 152 34.91 -35.88 -23.70
N ALA A 153 34.94 -36.26 -22.42
CA ALA A 153 36.13 -36.61 -21.63
C ALA A 153 37.50 -36.14 -22.15
N GLU A 154 38.12 -35.23 -21.40
CA GLU A 154 39.55 -35.32 -21.06
C GLU A 154 39.83 -34.53 -19.76
N THR A 155 40.50 -35.22 -18.84
CA THR A 155 41.10 -34.74 -17.59
C THR A 155 42.07 -33.57 -17.80
N PRO A 156 42.35 -32.78 -16.75
CA PRO A 156 43.65 -32.98 -16.12
C PRO A 156 43.57 -33.07 -14.60
N ALA A 157 44.28 -34.08 -14.10
CA ALA A 157 44.68 -34.24 -12.73
C ALA A 157 45.93 -33.38 -12.43
N VAL A 158 46.21 -33.28 -11.12
CA VAL A 158 47.48 -32.92 -10.47
C VAL A 158 47.67 -31.41 -10.19
N GLU A 159 47.32 -30.99 -8.97
CA GLU A 159 48.19 -30.26 -8.01
C GLU A 159 47.38 -29.78 -6.78
N GLU A 160 46.84 -30.71 -5.97
CA GLU A 160 46.22 -30.31 -4.69
C GLU A 160 46.37 -31.38 -3.58
N ALA A 161 47.49 -32.12 -3.60
CA ALA A 161 47.79 -33.18 -2.63
C ALA A 161 49.15 -33.03 -1.90
N SER A 162 49.80 -31.87 -1.98
CA SER A 162 51.14 -31.68 -1.39
C SER A 162 51.18 -30.80 -0.14
N LEU A 163 50.04 -30.27 0.34
CA LEU A 163 49.99 -29.41 1.54
C LEU A 163 49.43 -30.09 2.79
N SER A 164 48.79 -31.27 2.70
CA SER A 164 48.28 -31.94 3.91
C SER A 164 49.28 -32.86 4.60
N ASN A 165 50.39 -33.23 3.95
CA ASN A 165 51.41 -34.11 4.55
C ASN A 165 52.43 -33.36 5.42
N GLN A 166 52.53 -32.03 5.31
CA GLN A 166 53.41 -31.21 6.16
C GLN A 166 52.82 -30.98 7.56
N ASP A 167 51.50 -30.91 7.68
CA ASP A 167 50.83 -30.73 8.95
C ASP A 167 50.86 -32.01 9.81
N ASP A 168 50.76 -33.19 9.18
CA ASP A 168 50.87 -34.46 9.90
C ASP A 168 52.31 -34.77 10.37
N GLU A 169 53.35 -34.39 9.62
CA GLU A 169 54.74 -34.53 10.06
C GLU A 169 55.09 -33.57 11.20
N THR A 170 54.55 -32.34 11.20
CA THR A 170 54.78 -31.38 12.28
C THR A 170 54.02 -31.75 13.55
N ILE A 171 52.82 -32.31 13.43
CA ILE A 171 52.07 -32.87 14.58
C ILE A 171 52.81 -34.08 15.15
N ALA A 172 53.30 -35.00 14.32
CA ALA A 172 54.08 -36.15 14.79
C ALA A 172 55.40 -35.74 15.47
N ALA A 173 56.07 -34.70 14.98
CA ALA A 173 57.28 -34.15 15.60
C ALA A 173 56.99 -33.52 16.98
N LEU A 174 55.87 -32.78 17.10
CA LEU A 174 55.45 -32.18 18.37
C LEU A 174 55.00 -33.24 19.39
N GLU A 175 54.36 -34.32 18.96
CA GLU A 175 54.03 -35.45 19.83
C GLU A 175 55.28 -36.21 20.31
N GLU A 176 56.31 -36.34 19.47
CA GLU A 176 57.58 -36.94 19.87
C GLU A 176 58.36 -36.05 20.85
N GLU A 177 58.34 -34.74 20.64
CA GLU A 177 58.95 -33.75 21.54
C GLU A 177 58.24 -33.71 22.90
N LEU A 178 56.91 -33.83 22.92
CA LEU A 178 56.12 -33.91 24.15
C LEU A 178 56.40 -35.22 24.91
N LYS A 179 56.56 -36.35 24.22
CA LYS A 179 57.02 -37.62 24.83
C LYS A 179 58.44 -37.51 25.38
N LYS A 180 59.36 -36.80 24.70
CA LYS A 180 60.73 -36.51 25.21
C LYS A 180 60.68 -35.62 26.45
N ALA A 181 59.85 -34.58 26.47
CA ALA A 181 59.66 -33.71 27.62
C ALA A 181 59.06 -34.46 28.82
N GLN A 182 58.08 -35.34 28.57
CA GLN A 182 57.47 -36.17 29.60
C GLN A 182 58.44 -37.21 30.16
N ARG A 183 59.25 -37.87 29.33
CA ARG A 183 60.35 -38.75 29.78
C ARG A 183 61.40 -38.00 30.59
N THR A 184 61.71 -36.76 30.22
CA THR A 184 62.64 -35.90 30.97
C THR A 184 62.08 -35.50 32.34
N ARG A 185 60.76 -35.26 32.42
CA ARG A 185 60.07 -34.98 33.69
C ARG A 185 60.05 -36.21 34.59
N GLN A 186 59.74 -37.39 34.03
CA GLN A 186 59.81 -38.67 34.76
C GLN A 186 61.25 -39.02 35.19
N ALA A 187 62.26 -38.74 34.38
CA ALA A 187 63.66 -38.93 34.75
C ALA A 187 64.11 -37.96 35.85
N LYS A 188 63.64 -36.71 35.85
CA LYS A 188 63.87 -35.76 36.94
C LYS A 188 63.16 -36.18 38.22
N GLU A 189 61.93 -36.66 38.15
CA GLU A 189 61.19 -37.21 39.29
C GLU A 189 61.86 -38.48 39.83
N PHE A 190 62.41 -39.34 38.97
CA PHE A 190 63.20 -40.50 39.39
C PHE A 190 64.52 -40.10 40.05
N LEU A 191 65.24 -39.10 39.52
CA LEU A 191 66.46 -38.56 40.15
C LEU A 191 66.17 -37.84 41.47
N THR A 192 65.04 -37.14 41.60
CA THR A 192 64.63 -36.55 42.89
C THR A 192 64.14 -37.61 43.87
N ALA A 193 63.51 -38.70 43.42
CA ALA A 193 63.20 -39.86 44.25
C ALA A 193 64.47 -40.61 44.68
N GLN A 194 65.47 -40.73 43.82
CA GLN A 194 66.77 -41.32 44.13
C GLN A 194 67.58 -40.45 45.10
N ALA A 195 67.51 -39.12 44.98
CA ALA A 195 68.10 -38.19 45.94
C ALA A 195 67.39 -38.21 47.30
N LYS A 196 66.07 -38.48 47.32
CA LYS A 196 65.28 -38.70 48.55
C LYS A 196 65.55 -40.07 49.19
N LEU A 197 65.93 -41.09 48.42
CA LEU A 197 66.41 -42.38 48.93
C LEU A 197 67.85 -42.28 49.49
N ALA A 198 68.72 -41.50 48.86
CA ALA A 198 70.09 -41.26 49.36
C ALA A 198 70.13 -40.36 50.62
N THR A 199 69.10 -39.55 50.87
CA THR A 199 68.94 -38.78 52.12
C THR A 199 68.14 -39.51 53.20
N ALA A 200 67.54 -40.67 52.86
CA ALA A 200 66.86 -41.55 53.82
C ALA A 200 67.75 -42.71 54.33
N GLU A 201 68.96 -42.91 53.78
CA GLU A 201 69.94 -43.91 54.25
C GLU A 201 70.99 -43.36 55.24
N ALA A 202 70.89 -42.09 55.66
CA ALA A 202 71.79 -41.48 56.66
C ALA A 202 71.08 -41.04 57.96
N GLU A 203 69.78 -41.33 58.14
CA GLU A 203 69.04 -40.90 59.32
C GLU A 203 67.97 -41.91 59.77
N LYS A 204 68.39 -43.12 60.14
CA LYS A 204 67.61 -44.04 60.99
C LYS A 204 68.49 -45.11 61.64
N VAL A 205 69.19 -44.77 62.73
CA VAL A 205 69.42 -45.73 63.82
C VAL A 205 68.64 -45.24 65.01
N GLU A 206 67.55 -45.96 65.25
CA GLU A 206 66.69 -45.91 66.42
C GLU A 206 67.49 -46.07 67.72
N SER A 207 67.26 -45.10 68.60
CA SER A 207 66.83 -45.29 69.99
C SER A 207 66.70 -46.73 70.51
N SER A 208 67.48 -47.04 71.53
CA SER A 208 67.00 -47.55 72.83
C SER A 208 68.15 -47.31 73.83
N VAL A 209 67.99 -46.66 74.98
CA VAL A 209 67.27 -47.14 76.16
C VAL A 209 66.96 -45.94 77.06
N ALA A 210 65.85 -46.08 77.77
CA ALA A 210 65.12 -45.10 78.55
C ALA A 210 65.79 -44.63 79.86
N LYS A 211 65.24 -43.50 80.37
CA LYS A 211 65.00 -43.16 81.80
C LYS A 211 66.27 -42.86 82.65
N THR A 212 66.41 -41.74 83.36
CA THR A 212 65.48 -41.01 84.24
C THR A 212 66.01 -39.60 84.63
N SER A 213 65.06 -38.73 85.03
CA SER A 213 65.14 -37.61 86.01
C SER A 213 66.13 -36.46 85.71
N ALA A 214 65.73 -35.25 85.32
CA ALA A 214 64.81 -34.29 85.95
C ALA A 214 65.23 -33.79 87.35
N ALA A 215 65.59 -32.50 87.36
CA ALA A 215 65.32 -31.48 88.39
C ALA A 215 66.48 -30.94 89.24
N GLU A 216 66.40 -29.61 89.43
CA GLU A 216 66.98 -28.77 90.50
C GLU A 216 68.42 -28.27 90.32
N THR A 217 68.62 -27.04 89.81
CA THR A 217 68.51 -25.69 90.42
C THR A 217 69.76 -25.18 91.14
N LYS A 218 70.16 -23.97 90.68
CA LYS A 218 70.58 -22.79 91.47
C LYS A 218 72.03 -22.68 91.99
N LYS A 219 72.64 -21.59 91.48
CA LYS A 219 73.29 -20.47 92.20
C LYS A 219 74.71 -20.64 92.77
N ALA A 220 75.57 -19.80 92.17
CA ALA A 220 76.24 -18.65 92.80
C ALA A 220 77.65 -18.80 93.41
N ASP A 221 78.46 -17.82 93.00
CA ASP A 221 79.51 -17.09 93.72
C ASP A 221 80.91 -17.69 93.95
N ALA A 222 81.84 -17.14 93.14
CA ALA A 222 82.94 -16.24 93.54
C ALA A 222 84.15 -16.72 94.36
N LYS A 223 85.31 -16.19 93.89
CA LYS A 223 86.56 -15.78 94.57
C LYS A 223 87.67 -16.83 94.87
N LYS A 224 88.75 -16.77 94.05
CA LYS A 224 90.17 -16.33 94.34
C LYS A 224 90.79 -16.65 95.74
N PRO A 225 92.14 -16.58 95.96
CA PRO A 225 93.38 -16.99 95.24
C PRO A 225 94.42 -17.76 96.13
N ARG A 226 95.60 -18.11 95.55
CA ARG A 226 96.98 -18.19 96.14
C ARG A 226 97.20 -18.90 97.49
N SER A 227 98.12 -19.88 97.52
CA SER A 227 99.49 -19.74 98.06
C SER A 227 100.15 -21.11 98.35
N ALA A 228 101.47 -21.08 98.53
CA ALA A 228 102.43 -22.18 98.59
C ALA A 228 102.53 -22.95 99.94
N SER A 229 103.38 -24.00 99.92
CA SER A 229 104.13 -24.70 101.00
C SER A 229 103.88 -26.22 100.96
N VAL A 230 104.86 -27.10 100.66
CA VAL A 230 106.10 -27.53 101.37
C VAL A 230 105.84 -28.60 102.45
N SER A 231 106.77 -29.57 102.50
CA SER A 231 107.10 -30.58 103.55
C SER A 231 106.43 -31.96 103.43
N LYS A 232 107.08 -33.10 103.72
CA LYS A 232 108.49 -33.52 103.97
C LYS A 232 108.48 -35.05 104.20
N GLU A 233 109.67 -35.64 104.38
CA GLU A 233 110.01 -36.99 104.93
C GLU A 233 110.18 -38.13 103.91
N HIS A 234 111.27 -38.92 103.87
CA HIS A 234 112.53 -39.09 104.62
C HIS A 234 113.61 -39.57 103.61
N GLN A 235 114.92 -39.31 103.67
CA GLN A 235 115.92 -39.37 104.75
C GLN A 235 116.25 -40.79 105.28
N GLN A 236 116.97 -41.61 104.51
CA GLN A 236 117.95 -42.56 105.06
C GLN A 236 118.97 -43.11 104.04
N LYS A 237 120.24 -43.21 104.48
CA LYS A 237 121.43 -43.86 103.88
C LYS A 237 122.47 -42.98 103.15
N ILE A 238 122.81 -41.86 103.79
CA ILE A 238 124.17 -41.28 103.79
C ILE A 238 124.92 -41.87 105.00
N ALA A 239 125.15 -43.20 105.00
CA ALA A 239 125.77 -43.91 106.13
C ALA A 239 126.85 -44.95 105.73
N ASP A 240 127.18 -45.11 104.45
CA ASP A 240 128.14 -46.14 103.99
C ASP A 240 129.38 -45.58 103.26
N LEU A 241 129.82 -44.35 103.57
CA LEU A 241 131.02 -43.76 102.93
C LEU A 241 132.06 -43.12 103.87
N GLU A 242 132.00 -43.35 105.18
CA GLU A 242 133.00 -42.79 106.13
C GLU A 242 133.73 -43.82 107.00
N ALA A 243 133.67 -45.12 106.69
CA ALA A 243 134.29 -46.18 107.51
C ALA A 243 135.27 -47.15 106.79
N GLN A 244 135.78 -46.84 105.59
CA GLN A 244 136.78 -47.69 104.90
C GLN A 244 137.93 -46.90 104.26
N LEU A 245 138.45 -45.88 104.95
CA LEU A 245 139.59 -45.08 104.45
C LEU A 245 140.63 -44.70 105.52
N ALA A 246 140.78 -45.45 106.60
CA ALA A 246 141.81 -45.17 107.61
C ALA A 246 142.43 -46.39 108.32
N SER A 247 142.51 -47.56 107.66
CA SER A 247 143.23 -48.71 108.23
C SER A 247 143.73 -49.67 107.14
N GLU A 248 144.58 -49.20 106.21
CA GLU A 248 145.68 -50.03 105.67
C GLU A 248 146.68 -49.22 104.82
N LYS A 249 146.95 -47.98 105.25
CA LYS A 249 148.21 -47.30 104.94
C LYS A 249 149.27 -47.73 105.97
N ALA A 250 149.93 -48.87 105.73
CA ALA A 250 151.36 -49.07 106.02
C ALA A 250 151.80 -50.51 105.68
N LYS A 251 152.19 -50.69 104.42
CA LYS A 251 153.27 -51.56 103.87
C LYS A 251 153.09 -51.49 102.34
N ALA A 252 153.59 -50.52 101.57
CA ALA A 252 155.01 -50.17 101.39
C ALA A 252 155.83 -51.47 101.34
N THR A 253 156.32 -51.97 100.21
CA THR A 253 156.97 -51.30 99.07
C THR A 253 157.25 -52.34 97.98
N GLU A 254 156.98 -52.02 96.71
CA GLU A 254 157.96 -52.15 95.60
C GLU A 254 157.41 -51.59 94.26
N ALA A 255 158.13 -50.58 93.75
CA ALA A 255 158.31 -50.08 92.38
C ALA A 255 157.05 -49.83 91.49
N ASP A 256 156.56 -48.61 91.27
CA ASP A 256 157.20 -47.36 90.77
C ASP A 256 157.74 -47.42 89.33
N GLN A 257 156.87 -47.73 88.34
CA GLN A 257 157.21 -47.56 86.91
C GLN A 257 156.04 -47.45 85.88
N SER A 258 154.84 -46.93 86.20
CA SER A 258 153.76 -46.80 85.19
C SER A 258 152.84 -45.55 85.26
N GLY A 259 153.20 -44.52 86.03
CA GLY A 259 152.31 -43.38 86.32
C GLY A 259 152.18 -42.26 85.27
N LYS A 260 152.77 -42.37 84.07
CA LYS A 260 152.78 -41.25 83.08
C LYS A 260 151.85 -41.39 81.86
N SER A 261 151.18 -42.52 81.61
CA SER A 261 150.27 -42.67 80.43
C SER A 261 148.77 -42.49 80.72
N ALA A 262 148.34 -42.57 81.98
CA ALA A 262 146.90 -42.49 82.33
C ALA A 262 146.34 -41.05 82.45
N ALA A 263 147.20 -40.03 82.51
CA ALA A 263 146.78 -38.62 82.62
C ALA A 263 146.44 -37.99 81.26
N GLU A 264 147.12 -38.37 80.18
CA GLU A 264 146.82 -37.87 78.82
C GLU A 264 145.52 -38.45 78.25
N GLU A 265 145.16 -39.68 78.61
CA GLU A 265 143.91 -40.30 78.13
C GLU A 265 142.66 -39.65 78.75
N ARG A 266 142.77 -39.14 79.98
CA ARG A 266 141.67 -38.42 80.65
C ARG A 266 141.41 -37.04 80.03
N LEU A 267 142.46 -36.33 79.62
CA LEU A 267 142.30 -35.04 78.92
C LEU A 267 141.68 -35.20 77.52
N LYS A 268 142.02 -36.27 76.79
CA LYS A 268 141.38 -36.58 75.50
C LYS A 268 139.88 -36.89 75.63
N LYS A 269 139.47 -37.59 76.69
CA LYS A 269 138.04 -37.85 76.97
C LYS A 269 137.24 -36.59 77.31
N ILE A 270 137.83 -35.64 78.04
CA ILE A 270 137.16 -34.37 78.36
C ILE A 270 136.95 -33.52 77.10
N ALA A 271 137.96 -33.39 76.25
CA ALA A 271 137.84 -32.65 74.99
C ALA A 271 136.80 -33.27 74.02
N ALA A 272 136.69 -34.61 74.00
CA ALA A 272 135.67 -35.29 73.21
C ALA A 272 134.25 -35.01 73.71
N LEU A 273 134.03 -35.02 75.03
CA LEU A 273 132.73 -34.71 75.61
C LEU A 273 132.32 -33.24 75.44
N GLU A 274 133.26 -32.29 75.48
CA GLU A 274 132.97 -30.88 75.20
C GLU A 274 132.60 -30.66 73.72
N SER A 275 133.26 -31.35 72.79
CA SER A 275 132.89 -31.34 71.37
C SER A 275 131.51 -31.95 71.13
N GLU A 276 131.18 -33.04 71.83
CA GLU A 276 129.89 -33.71 71.71
C GLU A 276 128.76 -32.84 72.29
N LEU A 277 129.00 -32.18 73.43
CA LEU A 277 128.07 -31.24 74.06
C LEU A 277 127.86 -29.96 73.22
N ALA A 278 128.90 -29.48 72.55
CA ALA A 278 128.78 -28.39 71.56
C ALA A 278 127.96 -28.81 70.34
N SER A 279 128.14 -30.04 69.84
CA SER A 279 127.33 -30.60 68.75
C SER A 279 125.87 -30.82 69.15
N GLU A 280 125.61 -31.22 70.40
CA GLU A 280 124.27 -31.45 70.91
C GLU A 280 123.52 -30.13 71.18
N LYS A 281 124.24 -29.08 71.60
CA LYS A 281 123.70 -27.71 71.66
C LYS A 281 123.36 -27.16 70.28
N SER A 282 124.20 -27.39 69.26
CA SER A 282 123.86 -26.94 67.90
C SER A 282 122.64 -27.70 67.35
N LYS A 283 122.51 -29.00 67.62
CA LYS A 283 121.30 -29.78 67.28
C LYS A 283 120.06 -29.28 68.01
N SER A 284 120.18 -28.89 69.28
CA SER A 284 119.08 -28.30 70.04
C SER A 284 118.65 -26.96 69.46
N GLU A 285 119.59 -26.09 69.08
CA GLU A 285 119.27 -24.80 68.43
C GLU A 285 118.63 -24.98 67.05
N ASP A 286 119.05 -25.98 66.27
CA ASP A 286 118.44 -26.30 64.99
C ASP A 286 117.04 -26.94 65.14
N ALA A 287 116.83 -27.73 66.21
CA ALA A 287 115.50 -28.23 66.58
C ALA A 287 114.55 -27.09 67.00
N ASP A 288 115.04 -26.09 67.74
CA ASP A 288 114.25 -24.91 68.11
C ASP A 288 113.87 -24.05 66.90
N LYS A 289 114.80 -23.87 65.94
CA LYS A 289 114.51 -23.20 64.66
C LYS A 289 113.47 -23.97 63.84
N ALA A 290 113.59 -25.30 63.76
CA ALA A 290 112.64 -26.15 63.06
C ALA A 290 111.24 -26.10 63.71
N ASN A 291 111.17 -26.14 65.05
CA ASN A 291 109.90 -25.99 65.78
C ASN A 291 109.27 -24.61 65.58
N LYS A 292 110.07 -23.55 65.51
CA LYS A 292 109.58 -22.20 65.21
C LYS A 292 109.01 -22.12 63.79
N GLN A 293 109.70 -22.70 62.80
CA GLN A 293 109.20 -22.78 61.43
C GLN A 293 107.93 -23.63 61.32
N LEU A 294 107.85 -24.74 62.08
CA LEU A 294 106.66 -25.57 62.16
C LEU A 294 105.48 -24.76 62.72
N ALA A 295 105.67 -24.07 63.84
CA ALA A 295 104.64 -23.22 64.45
C ALA A 295 104.17 -22.10 63.51
N GLU A 296 105.09 -21.47 62.77
CA GLU A 296 104.76 -20.47 61.74
C GLU A 296 103.97 -21.09 60.58
N SER A 297 104.34 -22.29 60.13
CA SER A 297 103.62 -23.01 59.06
C SER A 297 102.21 -23.44 59.50
N GLU A 298 102.06 -23.89 60.74
CA GLU A 298 100.77 -24.22 61.32
C GLU A 298 99.88 -22.98 61.47
N SER A 299 100.44 -21.83 61.85
CA SER A 299 99.70 -20.56 61.91
C SER A 299 99.15 -20.19 60.53
N LYS A 300 99.99 -20.26 59.48
CA LYS A 300 99.57 -19.99 58.10
C LYS A 300 98.50 -20.97 57.62
N LEU A 301 98.63 -22.25 57.94
CA LEU A 301 97.63 -23.27 57.63
C LEU A 301 96.29 -23.02 58.34
N ARG A 302 96.31 -22.55 59.60
CA ARG A 302 95.09 -22.16 60.33
C ARG A 302 94.44 -20.94 59.68
N GLU A 303 95.21 -19.92 59.32
CA GLU A 303 94.70 -18.73 58.61
C GLU A 303 94.12 -19.08 57.23
N GLU A 304 94.78 -19.95 56.47
CA GLU A 304 94.28 -20.42 55.17
C GLU A 304 93.00 -21.25 55.31
N LYS A 305 92.95 -22.13 56.32
CA LYS A 305 91.72 -22.88 56.65
C LYS A 305 90.57 -21.94 57.00
N GLU A 306 90.83 -20.90 57.79
CA GLU A 306 89.81 -19.92 58.17
C GLU A 306 89.32 -19.11 56.96
N ARG A 307 90.23 -18.70 56.05
CA ARG A 307 89.85 -18.07 54.77
C ARG A 307 89.00 -18.99 53.89
N LEU A 308 89.33 -20.28 53.81
CA LEU A 308 88.54 -21.24 53.05
C LEU A 308 87.15 -21.44 53.66
N VAL A 309 87.04 -21.49 55.00
CA VAL A 309 85.75 -21.56 55.68
C VAL A 309 84.89 -20.33 55.38
N GLN A 310 85.48 -19.13 55.44
CA GLN A 310 84.78 -17.88 55.09
C GLN A 310 84.32 -17.89 53.63
N SER A 311 85.18 -18.33 52.70
CA SER A 311 84.81 -18.46 51.28
C SER A 311 83.68 -19.47 51.06
N ILE A 312 83.67 -20.59 51.79
CA ILE A 312 82.58 -21.58 51.75
C ILE A 312 81.27 -20.97 52.27
N GLU A 313 81.31 -20.18 53.34
CA GLU A 313 80.13 -19.49 53.86
C GLU A 313 79.58 -18.45 52.87
N GLU A 314 80.45 -17.68 52.21
CA GLU A 314 80.06 -16.76 51.14
C GLU A 314 79.46 -17.50 49.94
N LEU A 315 80.05 -18.62 49.53
CA LEU A 315 79.51 -19.47 48.46
C LEU A 315 78.16 -20.07 48.84
N LYS A 316 77.96 -20.48 50.10
CA LYS A 316 76.64 -20.93 50.59
C LYS A 316 75.61 -19.82 50.54
N LYS A 317 75.98 -18.60 50.96
CA LYS A 317 75.08 -17.44 50.93
C LYS A 317 74.70 -17.08 49.50
N THR A 318 75.66 -16.97 48.60
CA THR A 318 75.41 -16.67 47.19
C THR A 318 74.59 -17.77 46.51
N ASN A 319 74.82 -19.04 46.84
CA ASN A 319 74.00 -20.14 46.33
C ASN A 319 72.55 -20.05 46.84
N ALA A 320 72.31 -19.71 48.11
CA ALA A 320 70.97 -19.51 48.64
C ALA A 320 70.24 -18.35 47.93
N GLU A 321 70.94 -17.23 47.70
CA GLU A 321 70.38 -16.09 46.94
C GLU A 321 70.06 -16.45 45.48
N LEU A 322 70.87 -17.30 44.85
CA LEU A 322 70.61 -17.79 43.49
C LEU A 322 69.40 -18.73 43.45
N VAL A 323 69.27 -19.63 44.43
CA VAL A 323 68.09 -20.51 44.54
C VAL A 323 66.82 -19.68 44.71
N GLU A 324 66.82 -18.67 45.58
CA GLU A 324 65.66 -17.79 45.77
C GLU A 324 65.30 -17.03 44.48
N LYS A 325 66.30 -16.55 43.73
CA LYS A 325 66.09 -15.92 42.41
C LYS A 325 65.52 -16.90 41.39
N ILE A 326 65.97 -18.15 41.40
CA ILE A 326 65.44 -19.21 40.51
C ILE A 326 63.99 -19.51 40.88
N GLU A 327 63.65 -19.66 42.16
CA GLU A 327 62.27 -19.89 42.60
C GLU A 327 61.33 -18.74 42.21
N LYS A 328 61.78 -17.49 42.38
CA LYS A 328 61.05 -16.31 41.92
C LYS A 328 60.87 -16.31 40.40
N ALA A 329 61.90 -16.66 39.63
CA ALA A 329 61.82 -16.74 38.18
C ALA A 329 60.86 -17.85 37.72
N VAL A 330 60.88 -19.02 38.35
CA VAL A 330 59.97 -20.14 38.06
C VAL A 330 58.53 -19.77 38.40
N SER A 331 58.30 -19.08 39.52
CA SER A 331 56.96 -18.61 39.90
C SER A 331 56.42 -17.57 38.91
N SER A 332 57.29 -16.67 38.42
CA SER A 332 56.95 -15.71 37.38
C SER A 332 56.65 -16.40 36.04
N ASP A 333 57.43 -17.41 35.66
CA ASP A 333 57.20 -18.17 34.43
C ASP A 333 55.87 -18.93 34.48
N ALA A 334 55.53 -19.55 35.62
CA ALA A 334 54.24 -20.20 35.81
C ALA A 334 53.06 -19.21 35.69
N ALA A 335 53.21 -17.99 36.22
CA ALA A 335 52.19 -16.94 36.07
C ALA A 335 52.03 -16.51 34.61
N LEU A 336 53.14 -16.35 33.88
CA LEU A 336 53.11 -16.02 32.45
C LEU A 336 52.47 -17.15 31.62
N GLN A 337 52.77 -18.42 31.91
CA GLN A 337 52.12 -19.55 31.25
C GLN A 337 50.61 -19.57 31.50
N ALA A 338 50.16 -19.29 32.73
CA ALA A 338 48.73 -19.16 33.03
C ALA A 338 48.08 -18.02 32.24
N GLU A 339 48.75 -16.88 32.10
CA GLU A 339 48.25 -15.76 31.29
C GLU A 339 48.18 -16.11 29.80
N VAL A 340 49.18 -16.82 29.27
CA VAL A 340 49.17 -17.33 27.89
C VAL A 340 47.98 -18.26 27.65
N THR A 341 47.70 -19.21 28.56
CA THR A 341 46.54 -20.12 28.42
C THR A 341 45.20 -19.38 28.49
N LYS A 342 45.13 -18.32 29.31
CA LYS A 342 43.95 -17.45 29.38
C LYS A 342 43.75 -16.67 28.08
N LEU A 343 44.83 -16.12 27.51
CA LEU A 343 44.79 -15.43 26.22
C LEU A 343 44.42 -16.37 25.08
N GLN A 344 44.92 -17.60 25.06
CA GLN A 344 44.54 -18.63 24.08
C GLN A 344 43.06 -18.97 24.15
N SER A 345 42.51 -19.11 25.36
CA SER A 345 41.08 -19.37 25.56
C SER A 345 40.22 -18.19 25.09
N SER A 346 40.62 -16.96 25.40
CA SER A 346 39.95 -15.74 24.92
C SER A 346 40.05 -15.58 23.40
N LEU A 347 41.17 -15.98 22.79
CA LEU A 347 41.31 -15.99 21.33
C LEU A 347 40.32 -16.95 20.68
N LYS A 348 40.16 -18.15 21.24
CA LYS A 348 39.21 -19.14 20.75
C LYS A 348 37.76 -18.65 20.86
N GLU A 349 37.39 -18.02 21.99
CA GLU A 349 36.07 -17.39 22.14
C GLU A 349 35.85 -16.27 21.09
N MET A 350 36.88 -15.48 20.77
CA MET A 350 36.80 -14.49 19.70
C MET A 350 36.65 -15.11 18.31
N GLU A 351 37.28 -16.26 18.05
CA GLU A 351 37.12 -17.00 16.79
C GLU A 351 35.71 -17.58 16.64
N ASP A 352 35.17 -18.17 17.70
CA ASP A 352 33.81 -18.71 17.72
C ASP A 352 32.78 -17.58 17.52
N THR A 353 32.92 -16.47 18.24
CA THR A 353 32.04 -15.30 18.05
C THR A 353 32.17 -14.67 16.67
N LYS A 354 33.36 -14.71 16.05
CA LYS A 354 33.55 -14.29 14.66
C LYS A 354 32.81 -15.22 13.70
N SER A 355 32.89 -16.54 13.89
CA SER A 355 32.17 -17.54 13.09
C SER A 355 30.64 -17.37 13.20
N ASP A 356 30.14 -17.10 14.40
CA ASP A 356 28.73 -16.80 14.64
C ASP A 356 28.30 -15.50 13.95
N ASN A 357 29.13 -14.46 14.02
CA ASN A 357 28.90 -13.20 13.32
C ASN A 357 28.88 -13.39 11.79
N ASP A 358 29.82 -14.16 11.22
CA ASP A 358 29.84 -14.47 9.79
C ASP A 358 28.57 -15.21 9.35
N THR A 359 28.08 -16.13 10.18
CA THR A 359 26.80 -16.83 9.95
C THR A 359 25.61 -15.87 10.00
N ASN A 360 25.59 -14.95 10.97
CA ASN A 360 24.55 -13.92 11.08
C ASN A 360 24.60 -12.93 9.90
N PHE A 361 25.78 -12.53 9.45
CA PHE A 361 25.93 -11.70 8.24
C PHE A 361 25.42 -12.42 6.99
N ARG A 362 25.69 -13.71 6.82
CA ARG A 362 25.10 -14.49 5.71
C ARG A 362 23.57 -14.52 5.77
N LYS A 363 22.97 -14.67 6.95
CA LYS A 363 21.50 -14.61 7.12
C LYS A 363 20.95 -13.22 6.79
N LEU A 364 21.62 -12.16 7.24
CA LEU A 364 21.24 -10.78 6.92
C LEU A 364 21.32 -10.50 5.42
N TRP A 365 22.37 -10.94 4.74
CA TRP A 365 22.49 -10.82 3.28
C TRP A 365 21.36 -11.54 2.54
N LYS A 366 21.04 -12.78 2.91
CA LYS A 366 19.88 -13.50 2.34
C LYS A 366 18.57 -12.74 2.55
N THR A 367 18.37 -12.18 3.75
CA THR A 367 17.18 -11.39 4.07
C THR A 367 17.12 -10.10 3.23
N ILE A 368 18.27 -9.45 2.99
CA ILE A 368 18.36 -8.27 2.12
C ILE A 368 17.98 -8.65 0.68
N ASP A 369 18.48 -9.78 0.15
CA ASP A 369 18.15 -10.26 -1.19
C ASP A 369 16.65 -10.58 -1.32
N GLU A 370 16.06 -11.25 -0.32
CA GLU A 370 14.62 -11.51 -0.27
C GLU A 370 13.79 -10.22 -0.27
N PHE A 371 14.21 -9.20 0.49
CA PHE A 371 13.55 -7.89 0.47
C PHE A 371 13.70 -7.16 -0.86
N GLN A 372 14.85 -7.27 -1.53
CA GLN A 372 15.04 -6.70 -2.87
C GLN A 372 14.11 -7.36 -3.88
N MET A 373 14.00 -8.68 -3.88
CA MET A 373 13.08 -9.42 -4.76
C MET A 373 11.61 -9.06 -4.48
N ALA A 374 11.22 -8.92 -3.22
CA ALA A 374 9.88 -8.48 -2.85
C ALA A 374 9.60 -7.04 -3.31
N ASN A 375 10.58 -6.14 -3.19
CA ASN A 375 10.45 -4.76 -3.65
C ASN A 375 10.32 -4.67 -5.18
N ASN A 376 11.12 -5.43 -5.93
CA ASN A 376 11.01 -5.52 -7.39
C ASN A 376 9.62 -6.02 -7.82
N LYS A 377 9.09 -7.05 -7.13
CA LYS A 377 7.73 -7.56 -7.38
C LYS A 377 6.64 -6.54 -7.07
N LEU A 378 6.82 -5.72 -6.04
CA LEU A 378 5.91 -4.62 -5.72
C LEU A 378 5.98 -3.50 -6.77
N GLN A 379 7.17 -3.18 -7.27
CA GLN A 379 7.33 -2.22 -8.36
C GLN A 379 6.63 -2.70 -9.64
N GLU A 380 6.80 -3.97 -10.02
CA GLU A 380 6.11 -4.57 -11.17
C GLU A 380 4.58 -4.56 -11.00
N LYS A 381 4.08 -4.86 -9.80
CA LYS A 381 2.64 -4.74 -9.52
C LYS A 381 2.14 -3.30 -9.58
N ASN A 382 2.93 -2.33 -9.14
CA ASN A 382 2.57 -0.92 -9.23
C ASN A 382 2.49 -0.48 -10.70
N THR A 383 3.43 -0.87 -11.55
CA THR A 383 3.37 -0.53 -12.98
C THR A 383 2.19 -1.20 -13.68
N GLN A 384 1.85 -2.44 -13.32
CA GLN A 384 0.63 -3.11 -13.80
C GLN A 384 -0.64 -2.37 -13.36
N LEU A 385 -0.76 -2.00 -12.09
CA LEU A 385 -1.91 -1.24 -11.58
C LEU A 385 -2.03 0.14 -12.23
N GLU A 386 -0.92 0.83 -12.48
CA GLU A 386 -0.92 2.11 -13.22
C GLU A 386 -1.45 1.95 -14.64
N ALA A 387 -1.07 0.86 -15.33
CA ALA A 387 -1.59 0.53 -16.66
C ALA A 387 -3.09 0.20 -16.64
N GLU A 388 -3.55 -0.60 -15.68
CA GLU A 388 -4.98 -0.92 -15.50
C GLU A 388 -5.80 0.33 -15.19
N VAL A 389 -5.34 1.21 -14.29
CA VAL A 389 -6.01 2.48 -13.98
C VAL A 389 -6.10 3.37 -15.21
N LYS A 390 -5.06 3.40 -16.05
CA LYS A 390 -5.09 4.15 -17.30
C LYS A 390 -6.13 3.57 -18.27
N SER A 391 -6.16 2.25 -18.43
CA SER A 391 -7.15 1.57 -19.28
C SER A 391 -8.60 1.82 -18.81
N VAL A 392 -8.86 1.74 -17.50
CA VAL A 392 -10.20 2.00 -16.94
C VAL A 392 -10.61 3.46 -17.14
N ARG A 393 -9.66 4.41 -17.06
CA ARG A 393 -9.94 5.83 -17.35
C ARG A 393 -10.31 6.05 -18.82
N GLU A 394 -9.58 5.41 -19.75
CA GLU A 394 -9.89 5.47 -21.19
C GLU A 394 -11.28 4.86 -21.49
N GLU A 395 -11.62 3.74 -20.85
CA GLU A 395 -12.94 3.10 -20.98
C GLU A 395 -14.07 3.97 -20.40
N ALA A 396 -13.84 4.62 -19.25
CA ALA A 396 -14.79 5.57 -18.66
C ALA A 396 -14.99 6.81 -19.55
N GLU A 397 -13.92 7.33 -20.16
CA GLU A 397 -14.00 8.46 -21.09
C GLU A 397 -14.79 8.08 -22.36
N ASN A 398 -14.58 6.88 -22.90
CA ASN A 398 -15.35 6.38 -24.03
C ASN A 398 -16.84 6.19 -23.68
N SER A 399 -17.13 5.64 -22.50
CA SER A 399 -18.49 5.50 -21.99
C SER A 399 -19.19 6.86 -21.82
N LEU A 400 -18.46 7.90 -21.40
CA LEU A 400 -18.99 9.26 -21.32
C LEU A 400 -19.28 9.85 -22.71
N LYS A 401 -18.41 9.62 -23.70
CA LYS A 401 -18.63 10.02 -25.09
C LYS A 401 -19.86 9.33 -25.68
N GLU A 402 -20.02 8.03 -25.45
CA GLU A 402 -21.21 7.27 -25.88
C GLU A 402 -22.49 7.77 -25.20
N ARG A 403 -22.44 8.09 -23.90
CA ARG A 403 -23.60 8.70 -23.23
C ARG A 403 -23.95 10.07 -23.78
N SER A 404 -22.95 10.89 -24.13
CA SER A 404 -23.17 12.19 -24.79
C SER A 404 -23.86 12.01 -26.14
N SER A 405 -23.39 11.07 -26.97
CA SER A 405 -24.00 10.81 -28.28
C SER A 405 -25.41 10.24 -28.17
N HIS A 406 -25.67 9.38 -27.17
CA HIS A 406 -27.03 8.91 -26.87
C HIS A 406 -27.94 10.03 -26.38
N HIS A 407 -27.42 10.98 -25.61
CA HIS A 407 -28.17 12.14 -25.16
C HIS A 407 -28.54 13.06 -26.33
N GLU A 408 -27.57 13.40 -27.18
CA GLU A 408 -27.79 14.17 -28.42
C GLU A 408 -28.84 13.51 -29.32
N ARG A 409 -28.74 12.18 -29.53
CA ARG A 409 -29.73 11.43 -30.30
C ARG A 409 -31.12 11.42 -29.65
N SER A 410 -31.19 11.40 -28.32
CA SER A 410 -32.45 11.49 -27.59
C SER A 410 -33.09 12.87 -27.74
N GLU A 411 -32.31 13.94 -27.75
CA GLU A 411 -32.79 15.30 -28.00
C GLU A 411 -33.29 15.46 -29.45
N GLU A 412 -32.56 14.91 -30.42
CA GLU A 412 -32.98 14.88 -31.83
C GLU A 412 -34.33 14.16 -31.98
N LEU A 413 -34.47 12.94 -31.43
CA LEU A 413 -35.73 12.20 -31.44
C LEU A 413 -36.87 12.94 -30.73
N ALA A 414 -36.59 13.64 -29.63
CA ALA A 414 -37.61 14.45 -28.95
C ALA A 414 -38.10 15.61 -29.84
N SER A 415 -37.19 16.27 -30.56
CA SER A 415 -37.52 17.34 -31.50
C SER A 415 -38.33 16.83 -32.71
N GLU A 416 -37.99 15.65 -33.23
CA GLU A 416 -38.75 14.99 -34.30
C GLU A 416 -40.16 14.62 -33.83
N LEU A 417 -40.30 14.13 -32.60
CA LEU A 417 -41.60 13.78 -32.00
C LEU A 417 -42.45 15.03 -31.81
N GLU A 418 -41.89 16.14 -31.34
CA GLU A 418 -42.60 17.41 -31.20
C GLU A 418 -43.08 17.94 -32.57
N LYS A 419 -42.22 17.86 -33.60
CA LYS A 419 -42.58 18.22 -34.97
C LYS A 419 -43.72 17.33 -35.51
N ALA A 420 -43.59 16.02 -35.40
CA ALA A 420 -44.62 15.08 -35.85
C ALA A 420 -45.96 15.30 -35.13
N ASN A 421 -45.93 15.67 -33.85
CA ASN A 421 -47.13 15.98 -33.08
C ASN A 421 -47.78 17.30 -33.54
N SER A 422 -46.97 18.29 -33.91
CA SER A 422 -47.45 19.54 -34.52
C SER A 422 -48.10 19.31 -35.88
N ASP A 423 -47.49 18.46 -36.72
CA ASP A 423 -48.02 18.08 -38.04
C ASP A 423 -49.33 17.27 -37.89
N LEU A 424 -49.39 16.35 -36.92
CA LEU A 424 -50.61 15.60 -36.60
C LEU A 424 -51.74 16.53 -36.16
N LYS A 425 -51.44 17.55 -35.33
CA LYS A 425 -52.43 18.53 -34.89
C LYS A 425 -52.93 19.40 -36.05
N ALA A 426 -52.04 19.81 -36.95
CA ALA A 426 -52.40 20.53 -38.17
C ALA A 426 -53.30 19.68 -39.08
N SER A 427 -52.92 18.42 -39.31
CA SER A 427 -53.69 17.46 -40.11
C SER A 427 -55.08 17.20 -39.50
N LYS A 428 -55.19 17.00 -38.19
CA LYS A 428 -56.50 16.88 -37.50
C LYS A 428 -57.38 18.10 -37.73
N SER A 429 -56.82 19.30 -37.61
CA SER A 429 -57.56 20.55 -37.85
C SER A 429 -58.05 20.64 -39.31
N GLN A 430 -57.23 20.19 -40.27
CA GLN A 430 -57.60 20.13 -41.68
C GLN A 430 -58.72 19.10 -41.95
N VAL A 431 -58.66 17.93 -41.32
CA VAL A 431 -59.72 16.90 -41.42
C VAL A 431 -61.03 17.43 -40.84
N GLU A 432 -61.01 18.12 -39.70
CA GLU A 432 -62.19 18.76 -39.12
C GLU A 432 -62.78 19.80 -40.08
N ALA A 433 -61.95 20.67 -40.67
CA ALA A 433 -62.38 21.67 -41.64
C ALA A 433 -63.02 21.04 -42.89
N LEU A 434 -62.39 20.04 -43.49
CA LEU A 434 -62.92 19.30 -44.65
C LEU A 434 -64.21 18.56 -44.30
N THR A 435 -64.35 18.05 -43.07
CA THR A 435 -65.57 17.39 -42.61
C THR A 435 -66.73 18.39 -42.50
N MET A 436 -66.48 19.60 -41.98
CA MET A 436 -67.48 20.66 -41.94
C MET A 436 -67.88 21.14 -43.34
N GLU A 437 -66.92 21.28 -44.25
CA GLU A 437 -67.19 21.65 -45.65
C GLU A 437 -68.02 20.57 -46.37
N ALA A 438 -67.65 19.29 -46.20
CA ALA A 438 -68.41 18.18 -46.75
C ALA A 438 -69.85 18.14 -46.19
N GLN A 439 -70.04 18.45 -44.91
CA GLN A 439 -71.39 18.55 -44.32
C GLN A 439 -72.18 19.69 -44.93
N LYS A 440 -71.58 20.88 -45.06
CA LYS A 440 -72.21 22.04 -45.70
C LYS A 440 -72.64 21.73 -47.14
N LEU A 441 -71.78 21.09 -47.93
CA LEU A 441 -72.10 20.68 -49.29
C LEU A 441 -73.21 19.63 -49.36
N ARG A 442 -73.32 18.75 -48.36
CA ARG A 442 -74.47 17.82 -48.25
C ARG A 442 -75.76 18.58 -47.99
N ASP A 443 -75.77 19.51 -47.04
CA ASP A 443 -76.96 20.29 -46.69
C ASP A 443 -77.41 21.16 -47.88
N GLU A 444 -76.47 21.75 -48.62
CA GLU A 444 -76.74 22.49 -49.86
C GLU A 444 -77.34 21.59 -50.95
N ASN A 445 -76.78 20.39 -51.16
CA ASN A 445 -77.33 19.42 -52.10
C ASN A 445 -78.74 18.96 -51.71
N GLU A 446 -79.00 18.72 -50.42
CA GLU A 446 -80.33 18.35 -49.93
C GLU A 446 -81.34 19.47 -50.19
N SER A 447 -80.95 20.73 -49.95
CA SER A 447 -81.78 21.90 -50.29
C SER A 447 -82.04 22.01 -51.79
N LEU A 448 -81.04 21.76 -52.64
CA LEU A 448 -81.20 21.76 -54.10
C LEU A 448 -82.14 20.64 -54.56
N LEU A 449 -82.03 19.43 -54.00
CA LEU A 449 -82.94 18.32 -54.29
C LEU A 449 -84.38 18.67 -53.91
N GLN A 450 -84.61 19.30 -52.75
CA GLN A 450 -85.93 19.79 -52.36
C GLN A 450 -86.49 20.84 -53.34
N LYS A 451 -85.64 21.77 -53.81
CA LYS A 451 -86.03 22.75 -54.83
C LYS A 451 -86.38 22.09 -56.16
N ILE A 452 -85.60 21.12 -56.60
CA ILE A 452 -85.87 20.35 -57.83
C ILE A 452 -87.22 19.63 -57.70
N ALA A 453 -87.48 18.93 -56.59
CA ALA A 453 -88.76 18.28 -56.35
C ALA A 453 -89.95 19.29 -56.37
N SER A 454 -89.77 20.48 -55.79
CA SER A 454 -90.78 21.54 -55.86
C SER A 454 -91.01 22.07 -57.28
N VAL A 455 -89.94 22.26 -58.07
CA VAL A 455 -90.06 22.66 -59.47
C VAL A 455 -90.74 21.57 -60.29
N GLU A 456 -90.41 20.30 -60.04
CA GLU A 456 -90.98 19.17 -60.75
C GLU A 456 -92.47 18.99 -60.46
N THR A 457 -92.90 19.16 -59.21
CA THR A 457 -94.34 19.19 -58.88
C THR A 457 -95.08 20.36 -59.54
N LYS A 458 -94.48 21.55 -59.60
CA LYS A 458 -95.04 22.71 -60.34
C LYS A 458 -95.10 22.46 -61.84
N PHE A 459 -94.07 21.83 -62.41
CA PHE A 459 -94.03 21.46 -63.81
C PHE A 459 -95.12 20.44 -64.14
N GLN A 460 -95.28 19.39 -63.32
CA GLN A 460 -96.37 18.43 -63.47
C GLN A 460 -97.74 19.11 -63.38
N ALA A 461 -97.95 20.01 -62.41
CA ALA A 461 -99.17 20.79 -62.31
C ALA A 461 -99.44 21.63 -63.57
N SER A 462 -98.43 22.35 -64.08
CA SER A 462 -98.55 23.12 -65.32
C SER A 462 -98.82 22.22 -66.52
N SER A 463 -98.19 21.04 -66.60
CA SER A 463 -98.43 20.06 -67.66
C SER A 463 -99.87 19.54 -67.64
N THR A 464 -100.42 19.25 -66.46
CA THR A 464 -101.84 18.88 -66.33
C THR A 464 -102.79 20.01 -66.73
N GLN A 465 -102.45 21.27 -66.40
CA GLN A 465 -103.22 22.45 -66.83
C GLN A 465 -103.19 22.61 -68.36
N ILE A 466 -102.02 22.47 -68.99
CA ILE A 466 -101.90 22.53 -70.45
C ILE A 466 -102.75 21.44 -71.11
N SER A 467 -102.69 20.20 -70.63
CA SER A 467 -103.50 19.10 -71.16
C SER A 467 -105.01 19.35 -71.00
N ALA A 468 -105.44 19.96 -69.89
CA ALA A 468 -106.83 20.38 -69.70
C ALA A 468 -107.25 21.45 -70.71
N ILE A 469 -106.42 22.49 -70.90
CA ILE A 469 -106.65 23.56 -71.88
C ILE A 469 -106.70 23.00 -73.31
N GLU A 470 -105.80 22.08 -73.67
CA GLU A 470 -105.81 21.42 -74.98
C GLU A 470 -107.10 20.64 -75.22
N LYS A 471 -107.63 19.99 -74.18
CA LYS A 471 -108.92 19.28 -74.24
C LYS A 471 -110.10 20.24 -74.40
N GLU A 472 -110.12 21.34 -73.65
CA GLU A 472 -111.13 22.40 -73.79
C GLU A 472 -111.08 23.04 -75.18
N LEU A 473 -109.88 23.26 -75.73
CA LEU A 473 -109.69 23.78 -77.08
C LEU A 473 -110.19 22.79 -78.15
N ALA A 474 -109.92 21.49 -77.98
CA ALA A 474 -110.47 20.45 -78.87
C ALA A 474 -112.01 20.40 -78.81
N GLN A 475 -112.58 20.51 -77.60
CA GLN A 475 -114.01 20.50 -77.40
C GLN A 475 -114.70 21.74 -78.00
N THR A 476 -114.10 22.93 -77.83
CA THR A 476 -114.61 24.17 -78.44
C THR A 476 -114.51 24.16 -79.96
N LYS A 477 -113.45 23.57 -80.54
CA LYS A 477 -113.37 23.32 -81.99
C LYS A 477 -114.49 22.42 -82.47
N GLN A 478 -114.75 21.31 -81.79
CA GLN A 478 -115.84 20.39 -82.14
C GLN A 478 -117.21 21.07 -82.04
N GLN A 479 -117.42 21.90 -81.02
CA GLN A 479 -118.64 22.71 -80.88
C GLN A 479 -118.79 23.74 -82.00
N LEU A 480 -117.70 24.39 -82.41
CA LEU A 480 -117.69 25.35 -83.51
C LEU A 480 -118.02 24.68 -84.84
N GLU A 481 -117.44 23.52 -85.13
CA GLU A 481 -117.77 22.71 -86.31
C GLU A 481 -119.23 22.28 -86.30
N ALA A 482 -119.75 21.82 -85.15
CA ALA A 482 -121.17 21.49 -85.01
C ALA A 482 -122.08 22.70 -85.26
N ALA A 483 -121.72 23.88 -84.74
CA ALA A 483 -122.46 25.12 -84.98
C ALA A 483 -122.38 25.58 -86.44
N ALA A 484 -121.23 25.40 -87.11
CA ALA A 484 -121.06 25.68 -88.52
C ALA A 484 -121.94 24.78 -89.40
N GLU A 485 -122.00 23.48 -89.11
CA GLU A 485 -122.88 22.56 -89.83
C GLU A 485 -124.36 22.88 -89.54
N GLN A 486 -124.70 23.26 -88.31
CA GLN A 486 -126.03 23.73 -87.97
C GLN A 486 -126.42 25.00 -88.75
N ASN A 487 -125.50 25.97 -88.90
CA ASN A 487 -125.71 27.16 -89.72
C ASN A 487 -125.90 26.82 -91.20
N LYS A 488 -125.17 25.82 -91.72
CA LYS A 488 -125.34 25.34 -93.08
C LYS A 488 -126.72 24.69 -93.29
N VAL A 489 -127.19 23.90 -92.32
CA VAL A 489 -128.56 23.36 -92.33
C VAL A 489 -129.60 24.47 -92.26
N LEU A 490 -129.40 25.49 -91.42
CA LEU A 490 -130.30 26.65 -91.33
C LEU A 490 -130.31 27.46 -92.63
N SER A 491 -129.16 27.66 -93.28
CA SER A 491 -129.07 28.30 -94.59
C SER A 491 -129.85 27.52 -95.64
N ALA A 492 -129.66 26.19 -95.71
CA ALA A 492 -130.40 25.35 -96.65
C ALA A 492 -131.91 25.40 -96.43
N LYS A 493 -132.37 25.42 -95.17
CA LYS A 493 -133.80 25.60 -94.83
C LYS A 493 -134.32 27.00 -95.20
N SER A 494 -133.48 28.02 -95.07
CA SER A 494 -133.84 29.38 -95.49
C SER A 494 -133.97 29.46 -97.00
N ASP A 495 -133.09 28.81 -97.75
CA ASP A 495 -133.16 28.73 -99.22
C ASP A 495 -134.40 27.94 -99.67
N GLU A 496 -134.71 26.82 -99.00
CA GLU A 496 -135.94 26.04 -99.23
C GLU A 496 -137.19 26.89 -98.95
N ALA A 497 -137.23 27.62 -97.84
CA ALA A 497 -138.31 28.55 -97.53
C ALA A 497 -138.45 29.67 -98.58
N ALA A 498 -137.34 30.16 -99.14
CA ALA A 498 -137.35 31.15 -100.21
C ALA A 498 -137.92 30.57 -101.52
N THR A 499 -137.61 29.31 -101.84
CA THR A 499 -138.21 28.63 -103.02
C THR A 499 -139.71 28.42 -102.87
N ILE A 500 -140.16 27.99 -101.68
CA ILE A 500 -141.59 27.84 -101.38
C ILE A 500 -142.32 29.19 -101.54
N HIS A 501 -141.71 30.27 -101.04
CA HIS A 501 -142.30 31.60 -101.14
C HIS A 501 -142.41 32.11 -102.59
N GLU A 502 -141.45 31.80 -103.47
CA GLU A 502 -141.58 32.11 -104.91
C GLU A 502 -142.61 31.22 -105.62
N GLU A 503 -142.75 29.95 -105.23
CA GLU A 503 -143.84 29.09 -105.74
C GLU A 503 -145.22 29.61 -105.32
N GLU A 504 -145.38 30.05 -104.07
CA GLU A 504 -146.62 30.67 -103.58
C GLU A 504 -146.96 31.97 -104.32
N LYS A 505 -145.94 32.78 -104.63
CA LYS A 505 -146.10 34.01 -105.41
C LYS A 505 -146.54 33.75 -106.85
N LEU A 506 -146.02 32.70 -107.49
CA LEU A 506 -146.47 32.23 -108.81
C LEU A 506 -147.92 31.74 -108.76
N ASN A 507 -148.30 30.96 -107.74
CA ASN A 507 -149.67 30.50 -107.55
C ASN A 507 -150.66 31.65 -107.31
N LEU A 508 -150.29 32.66 -106.50
CA LEU A 508 -151.10 33.86 -106.28
C LEU A 508 -151.25 34.71 -107.56
N SER A 509 -150.21 34.76 -108.40
CA SER A 509 -150.26 35.46 -109.68
C SER A 509 -151.15 34.73 -110.70
N SER A 510 -151.18 33.40 -110.69
CA SER A 510 -152.12 32.58 -111.48
C SER A 510 -153.57 32.79 -111.04
N LEU A 511 -153.81 32.88 -109.73
CA LEU A 511 -155.14 33.09 -109.17
C LEU A 511 -155.73 34.47 -109.53
N MET A 512 -154.90 35.53 -109.55
CA MET A 512 -155.33 36.86 -109.99
C MET A 512 -155.71 36.91 -111.48
N ALA A 513 -155.02 36.15 -112.34
CA ALA A 513 -155.37 36.08 -113.76
C ALA A 513 -156.71 35.35 -114.00
N SER A 514 -157.04 34.36 -113.18
CA SER A 514 -158.33 33.65 -113.23
C SER A 514 -159.50 34.54 -112.78
N LEU A 515 -159.31 35.35 -111.73
CA LEU A 515 -160.36 36.21 -111.18
C LEU A 515 -160.70 37.43 -112.05
N GLN A 516 -159.82 37.84 -112.98
CA GLN A 516 -160.09 38.91 -113.94
C GLN A 516 -160.95 38.47 -115.15
N ALA A 517 -161.00 37.17 -115.46
CA ALA A 517 -161.81 36.65 -116.57
C ALA A 517 -163.29 36.44 -116.19
N ASP A 518 -163.58 36.12 -114.93
CA ASP A 518 -164.93 35.74 -114.48
C ASP A 518 -165.88 36.92 -114.21
N ASN A 519 -165.38 38.16 -114.17
CA ASN A 519 -166.17 39.35 -113.82
C ASN A 519 -167.01 39.92 -114.99
N ALA A 520 -166.86 39.40 -116.22
CA ALA A 520 -167.62 39.85 -117.39
C ALA A 520 -168.92 39.04 -117.64
N THR A 521 -169.14 37.93 -116.94
CA THR A 521 -170.16 36.92 -117.29
C THR A 521 -171.31 36.79 -116.27
N LEU A 522 -171.27 37.54 -115.17
CA LEU A 522 -172.15 37.39 -113.98
C LEU A 522 -173.20 38.52 -113.82
N LEU A 523 -173.70 39.09 -114.93
CA LEU A 523 -174.77 40.12 -114.92
C LEU A 523 -176.11 39.64 -115.54
N GLY A 524 -176.26 38.34 -115.83
CA GLY A 524 -177.42 37.81 -116.57
C GLY A 524 -178.25 36.73 -115.90
N LYS A 525 -177.88 36.19 -114.73
CA LYS A 525 -178.59 35.04 -114.15
C LYS A 525 -178.53 35.01 -112.63
N SER A 526 -179.64 35.35 -111.96
CA SER A 526 -180.22 34.50 -110.90
C SER A 526 -180.89 35.29 -109.78
N THR A 527 -182.02 35.92 -110.13
CA THR A 527 -183.13 36.22 -109.20
C THR A 527 -183.99 34.97 -108.91
N GLU A 528 -183.40 33.76 -108.93
CA GLU A 528 -184.18 32.52 -108.76
C GLU A 528 -183.45 31.39 -108.01
N LEU A 529 -182.42 31.73 -107.21
CA LEU A 529 -181.76 30.79 -106.28
C LEU A 529 -181.81 31.25 -104.82
N GLU A 530 -182.82 32.06 -104.48
CA GLU A 530 -183.08 32.54 -103.11
C GLU A 530 -183.97 31.56 -102.29
N LYS A 531 -184.09 30.30 -102.71
CA LYS A 531 -185.01 29.32 -102.08
C LYS A 531 -184.38 28.04 -101.53
N LEU A 532 -183.06 27.87 -101.57
CA LEU A 532 -182.41 26.62 -101.09
C LEU A 532 -181.28 26.86 -100.08
N PHE A 533 -181.50 27.81 -99.16
CA PHE A 533 -180.58 28.14 -98.06
C PHE A 533 -181.04 27.61 -96.68
N ALA A 534 -181.89 26.58 -96.63
CA ALA A 534 -182.52 26.17 -95.36
C ALA A 534 -182.08 24.83 -94.75
N ASP A 535 -181.45 23.87 -95.46
CA ASP A 535 -181.20 22.55 -94.86
C ASP A 535 -179.80 21.97 -95.12
N ALA A 536 -179.19 21.57 -93.99
CA ALA A 536 -178.10 20.61 -93.84
C ALA A 536 -176.63 21.08 -93.99
N LYS A 537 -176.12 21.74 -92.94
CA LYS A 537 -174.70 21.61 -92.55
C LYS A 537 -174.55 21.35 -91.05
N LYS A 538 -174.76 20.10 -90.67
CA LYS A 538 -174.48 19.51 -89.35
C LYS A 538 -173.86 18.11 -89.59
N SER A 539 -172.85 17.75 -88.80
CA SER A 539 -172.11 16.46 -88.77
C SER A 539 -170.81 16.46 -89.61
N THR A 540 -169.60 16.16 -89.11
CA THR A 540 -169.17 15.61 -87.80
C THR A 540 -167.63 15.59 -87.70
N ASP A 541 -167.15 15.72 -86.47
CA ASP A 541 -165.82 15.36 -85.96
C ASP A 541 -165.73 13.88 -85.54
N SER A 542 -164.52 13.28 -85.53
CA SER A 542 -164.00 12.30 -84.54
C SER A 542 -162.57 11.87 -84.88
N ASP A 543 -161.62 11.98 -83.94
CA ASP A 543 -160.51 11.02 -83.62
C ASP A 543 -159.31 11.66 -82.87
N VAL A 544 -159.53 12.07 -81.60
CA VAL A 544 -158.46 12.62 -80.71
C VAL A 544 -158.29 11.84 -79.39
N ALA A 545 -159.06 10.77 -79.12
CA ALA A 545 -159.11 10.20 -77.77
C ALA A 545 -158.12 9.05 -77.42
N GLU A 546 -157.25 8.56 -78.32
CA GLU A 546 -156.36 7.41 -78.01
C GLU A 546 -154.87 7.74 -77.77
N LYS A 547 -154.43 9.00 -77.87
CA LYS A 547 -153.00 9.35 -77.71
C LYS A 547 -152.52 9.56 -76.27
N GLU A 548 -153.40 9.60 -75.28
CA GLU A 548 -153.03 10.00 -73.92
C GLU A 548 -152.58 8.85 -73.01
N ALA A 549 -152.83 7.58 -73.40
CA ALA A 549 -152.40 6.39 -72.65
C ALA A 549 -150.93 5.97 -72.92
N ALA A 550 -150.34 6.34 -74.07
CA ALA A 550 -148.96 5.98 -74.42
C ALA A 550 -147.89 6.90 -73.78
N ALA A 551 -148.27 8.09 -73.29
CA ALA A 551 -147.33 9.07 -72.76
C ALA A 551 -146.95 8.86 -71.28
N SER A 552 -147.69 8.04 -70.52
CA SER A 552 -147.37 7.76 -69.10
C SER A 552 -146.35 6.61 -68.95
N LEU A 553 -146.38 5.61 -69.85
CA LEU A 553 -145.45 4.47 -69.83
C LEU A 553 -144.00 4.87 -70.20
N ILE A 554 -143.84 5.84 -71.11
CA ILE A 554 -142.52 6.32 -71.58
C ILE A 554 -141.80 7.16 -70.51
N ARG A 555 -142.52 7.84 -69.61
CA ARG A 555 -141.89 8.58 -68.49
C ARG A 555 -141.38 7.64 -67.41
N SER A 556 -142.12 6.58 -67.09
CA SER A 556 -141.71 5.55 -66.11
C SER A 556 -140.42 4.82 -66.52
N LEU A 557 -140.27 4.47 -67.80
CA LEU A 557 -139.06 3.77 -68.29
C LEU A 557 -137.83 4.70 -68.39
N LYS A 558 -138.04 6.02 -68.50
CA LYS A 558 -136.93 6.99 -68.57
C LYS A 558 -136.30 7.24 -67.20
N ASP A 559 -137.10 7.26 -66.15
CA ASP A 559 -136.63 7.47 -64.78
C ASP A 559 -135.86 6.24 -64.24
N GLU A 560 -136.25 5.03 -64.66
CA GLU A 560 -135.56 3.78 -64.31
C GLU A 560 -134.20 3.61 -65.01
N VAL A 561 -134.07 4.10 -66.27
CA VAL A 561 -132.79 4.12 -67.00
C VAL A 561 -131.80 5.14 -66.40
N VAL A 562 -132.28 6.28 -65.91
CA VAL A 562 -131.43 7.28 -65.23
C VAL A 562 -130.93 6.74 -63.88
N ALA A 563 -131.79 6.04 -63.13
CA ALA A 563 -131.41 5.40 -61.87
C ALA A 563 -130.34 4.29 -62.05
N LEU A 564 -130.47 3.45 -63.08
CA LEU A 564 -129.48 2.41 -63.41
C LEU A 564 -128.15 2.99 -63.90
N LYS A 565 -128.16 4.14 -64.60
CA LYS A 565 -126.94 4.81 -65.07
C LYS A 565 -126.15 5.43 -63.91
N LEU A 566 -126.82 6.09 -62.96
CA LEU A 566 -126.23 6.63 -61.74
C LEU A 566 -125.65 5.54 -60.83
N ALA A 567 -126.28 4.36 -60.77
CA ALA A 567 -125.74 3.21 -60.03
C ALA A 567 -124.46 2.63 -60.68
N SER A 568 -124.37 2.61 -62.01
CA SER A 568 -123.18 2.14 -62.74
C SER A 568 -121.98 3.10 -62.63
N GLU A 569 -122.25 4.40 -62.58
CA GLU A 569 -121.22 5.44 -62.45
C GLU A 569 -120.61 5.46 -61.03
N LYS A 570 -121.45 5.21 -60.02
CA LYS A 570 -121.02 5.04 -58.62
C LYS A 570 -120.17 3.77 -58.40
N ALA A 571 -120.43 2.70 -59.15
CA ALA A 571 -119.60 1.49 -59.15
C ALA A 571 -118.24 1.70 -59.86
N ALA A 572 -118.19 2.57 -60.88
CA ALA A 572 -116.95 2.92 -61.58
C ALA A 572 -116.04 3.84 -60.74
N GLU A 573 -116.60 4.78 -59.98
CA GLU A 573 -115.83 5.61 -59.03
C GLU A 573 -115.25 4.80 -57.85
N GLN A 574 -115.96 3.77 -57.38
CA GLN A 574 -115.45 2.89 -56.33
C GLN A 574 -114.27 2.01 -56.82
N ALA A 575 -114.25 1.63 -58.10
CA ALA A 575 -113.16 0.87 -58.72
C ALA A 575 -111.91 1.73 -59.04
N SER A 576 -112.07 3.02 -59.30
CA SER A 576 -110.93 3.94 -59.51
C SER A 576 -110.25 4.30 -58.19
N GLY A 577 -111.02 4.46 -57.10
CA GLY A 577 -110.50 4.68 -55.75
C GLY A 577 -109.68 3.49 -55.20
N SER A 578 -110.13 2.25 -55.44
CA SER A 578 -109.37 1.05 -55.04
C SER A 578 -108.07 0.89 -55.85
N THR A 579 -108.03 1.36 -57.11
CA THR A 579 -106.83 1.31 -57.96
C THR A 579 -105.75 2.29 -57.48
N ILE A 580 -106.15 3.46 -56.97
CA ILE A 580 -105.22 4.45 -56.39
C ILE A 580 -104.65 3.92 -55.05
N GLN A 581 -105.48 3.28 -54.22
CA GLN A 581 -104.99 2.66 -52.98
C GLN A 581 -104.00 1.52 -53.24
N VAL A 582 -104.24 0.66 -54.24
CA VAL A 582 -103.28 -0.41 -54.61
C VAL A 582 -101.97 0.18 -55.12
N LYS A 583 -102.00 1.28 -55.90
CA LYS A 583 -100.77 1.96 -56.36
C LYS A 583 -100.01 2.63 -55.21
N ASN A 584 -100.69 3.27 -54.26
CA ASN A 584 -100.06 3.84 -53.07
C ASN A 584 -99.43 2.76 -52.19
N LEU A 585 -100.14 1.65 -51.93
CA LEU A 585 -99.59 0.54 -51.17
C LEU A 585 -98.41 -0.14 -51.88
N THR A 586 -98.41 -0.16 -53.23
CA THR A 586 -97.27 -0.68 -54.00
C THR A 586 -96.04 0.24 -53.90
N LEU A 587 -96.24 1.57 -53.90
CA LEU A 587 -95.17 2.54 -53.68
C LEU A 587 -94.63 2.48 -52.24
N GLU A 588 -95.51 2.42 -51.24
CA GLU A 588 -95.12 2.28 -49.83
C GLU A 588 -94.35 0.98 -49.57
N LEU A 589 -94.73 -0.12 -50.23
CA LEU A 589 -94.02 -1.40 -50.16
C LEU A 589 -92.65 -1.35 -50.87
N GLY A 590 -92.54 -0.54 -51.93
CA GLY A 590 -91.26 -0.21 -52.58
C GLY A 590 -90.32 0.56 -51.65
N VAL A 591 -90.81 1.64 -51.04
CA VAL A 591 -90.07 2.44 -50.04
C VAL A 591 -89.67 1.60 -48.83
N CYS A 592 -90.56 0.74 -48.35
CA CYS A 592 -90.23 -0.18 -47.24
C CYS A 592 -89.17 -1.22 -47.64
N LYS A 593 -89.16 -1.71 -48.89
CA LYS A 593 -88.11 -2.61 -49.38
C LYS A 593 -86.76 -1.91 -49.47
N GLU A 594 -86.72 -0.68 -50.00
CA GLU A 594 -85.49 0.11 -50.07
C GLU A 594 -84.96 0.42 -48.66
N ALA A 595 -85.83 0.85 -47.74
CA ALA A 595 -85.49 1.08 -46.35
C ALA A 595 -84.98 -0.19 -45.65
N LEU A 596 -85.56 -1.36 -45.95
CA LEU A 596 -85.09 -2.64 -45.42
C LEU A 596 -83.72 -3.02 -45.98
N THR A 597 -83.47 -2.79 -47.28
CA THR A 597 -82.15 -3.04 -47.87
C THR A 597 -81.07 -2.11 -47.33
N ASP A 598 -81.40 -0.85 -47.09
CA ASP A 598 -80.48 0.12 -46.48
C ASP A 598 -80.25 -0.18 -44.99
N ALA A 599 -81.28 -0.61 -44.26
CA ALA A 599 -81.12 -1.10 -42.89
C ALA A 599 -80.22 -2.34 -42.83
N SER A 600 -80.37 -3.27 -43.78
CA SER A 600 -79.53 -4.48 -43.87
C SER A 600 -78.08 -4.13 -44.19
N LYS A 601 -77.82 -3.20 -45.11
CA LYS A 601 -76.46 -2.70 -45.40
C LYS A 601 -75.84 -1.99 -44.21
N ARG A 602 -76.61 -1.19 -43.46
CA ARG A 602 -76.15 -0.56 -42.22
C ARG A 602 -75.81 -1.59 -41.16
N LEU A 603 -76.59 -2.67 -41.06
CA LEU A 603 -76.34 -3.76 -40.12
C LEU A 603 -75.05 -4.51 -40.47
N GLU A 604 -74.81 -4.80 -41.75
CA GLU A 604 -73.54 -5.38 -42.23
C GLU A 604 -72.34 -4.44 -41.97
N ALA A 605 -72.49 -3.14 -42.23
CA ALA A 605 -71.45 -2.16 -41.95
C ALA A 605 -71.11 -2.10 -40.44
N THR A 606 -72.13 -2.12 -39.57
CA THR A 606 -71.92 -2.19 -38.11
C THR A 606 -71.32 -3.53 -37.67
N SER A 607 -71.62 -4.63 -38.35
CA SER A 607 -71.00 -5.93 -38.11
C SER A 607 -69.51 -5.91 -38.47
N GLY A 608 -69.13 -5.26 -39.58
CA GLY A 608 -67.74 -5.07 -39.96
C GLY A 608 -66.96 -4.22 -38.95
N GLN A 609 -67.56 -3.12 -38.47
CA GLN A 609 -66.98 -2.30 -37.40
C GLN A 609 -66.81 -3.07 -36.09
N ARG A 610 -67.78 -3.92 -35.74
CA ARG A 610 -67.69 -4.77 -34.55
C ARG A 610 -66.54 -5.76 -34.64
N GLY A 611 -66.31 -6.36 -35.82
CA GLY A 611 -65.15 -7.23 -36.06
C GLY A 611 -63.81 -6.49 -35.98
N GLN A 612 -63.73 -5.25 -36.46
CA GLN A 612 -62.52 -4.42 -36.33
C GLN A 612 -62.24 -4.04 -34.87
N LEU A 613 -63.26 -3.63 -34.12
CA LEU A 613 -63.14 -3.32 -32.69
C LEU A 613 -62.77 -4.56 -31.85
N GLU A 614 -63.28 -5.73 -32.23
CA GLU A 614 -62.94 -6.99 -31.57
C GLU A 614 -61.49 -7.41 -31.86
N ALA A 615 -61.00 -7.17 -33.08
CA ALA A 615 -59.58 -7.35 -33.42
C ALA A 615 -58.67 -6.35 -32.69
N GLU A 616 -59.05 -5.08 -32.57
CA GLU A 616 -58.33 -4.09 -31.76
C GLU A 616 -58.32 -4.46 -30.27
N ALA A 617 -59.45 -4.91 -29.72
CA ALA A 617 -59.52 -5.37 -28.33
C ALA A 617 -58.62 -6.59 -28.10
N GLN A 618 -58.54 -7.51 -29.06
CA GLN A 618 -57.61 -8.65 -29.01
C GLN A 618 -56.15 -8.20 -29.06
N ASN A 619 -55.81 -7.22 -29.92
CA ASN A 619 -54.46 -6.64 -30.00
C ASN A 619 -54.07 -5.91 -28.72
N LEU A 620 -54.98 -5.16 -28.11
CA LEU A 620 -54.76 -4.50 -26.82
C LEU A 620 -54.56 -5.52 -25.69
N ARG A 621 -55.33 -6.62 -25.67
CA ARG A 621 -55.10 -7.71 -24.71
C ARG A 621 -53.71 -8.33 -24.88
N ASN A 622 -53.28 -8.56 -26.12
CA ASN A 622 -51.94 -9.06 -26.40
C ASN A 622 -50.84 -8.07 -25.97
N LEU A 623 -51.07 -6.76 -26.16
CA LEU A 623 -50.15 -5.70 -25.72
C LEU A 623 -50.05 -5.62 -24.19
N VAL A 624 -51.16 -5.81 -23.48
CA VAL A 624 -51.17 -5.88 -22.01
C VAL A 624 -50.37 -7.08 -21.52
N VAL A 625 -50.53 -8.26 -22.14
CA VAL A 625 -49.76 -9.46 -21.79
C VAL A 625 -48.26 -9.24 -22.03
N THR A 626 -47.86 -8.64 -23.15
CA THR A 626 -46.43 -8.36 -23.40
C THR A 626 -45.85 -7.32 -22.44
N GLN A 627 -46.61 -6.28 -22.08
CA GLN A 627 -46.20 -5.35 -21.02
C GLN A 627 -46.06 -6.03 -19.66
N GLU A 628 -46.98 -6.92 -19.30
CA GLU A 628 -46.93 -7.64 -18.04
C GLU A 628 -45.70 -8.56 -17.95
N ASP A 629 -45.34 -9.22 -19.05
CA ASP A 629 -44.13 -10.02 -19.16
C ASP A 629 -42.85 -9.17 -19.10
N MET A 630 -42.83 -7.98 -19.72
CA MET A 630 -41.72 -7.05 -19.57
C MET A 630 -41.58 -6.61 -18.11
N LEU A 631 -42.67 -6.24 -17.44
CA LEU A 631 -42.65 -5.85 -16.02
C LEU A 631 -42.17 -7.00 -15.12
N LYS A 632 -42.55 -8.25 -15.41
CA LYS A 632 -42.05 -9.44 -14.70
C LYS A 632 -40.55 -9.61 -14.91
N LYS A 633 -40.04 -9.47 -16.14
CA LYS A 633 -38.60 -9.50 -16.44
C LYS A 633 -37.84 -8.38 -15.75
N THR A 634 -38.36 -7.16 -15.75
CA THR A 634 -37.75 -6.01 -15.06
C THR A 634 -37.73 -6.22 -13.55
N ARG A 635 -38.80 -6.77 -12.95
CA ARG A 635 -38.83 -7.12 -11.53
C ARG A 635 -37.81 -8.21 -11.20
N ALA A 636 -37.69 -9.25 -12.02
CA ALA A 636 -36.69 -10.30 -11.84
C ALA A 636 -35.26 -9.73 -11.92
N SER A 637 -34.97 -8.90 -12.92
CA SER A 637 -33.68 -8.23 -13.10
C SER A 637 -33.34 -7.30 -11.93
N MET A 638 -34.31 -6.55 -11.39
CA MET A 638 -34.08 -5.72 -10.20
C MET A 638 -33.81 -6.57 -8.94
N LEU A 639 -34.44 -7.74 -8.80
CA LEU A 639 -34.16 -8.64 -7.68
C LEU A 639 -32.75 -9.24 -7.78
N GLU A 640 -32.33 -9.61 -8.99
CA GLU A 640 -30.98 -10.10 -9.26
C GLU A 640 -29.91 -9.02 -8.98
N ALA A 641 -30.12 -7.79 -9.46
CA ALA A 641 -29.24 -6.66 -9.16
C ALA A 641 -29.18 -6.34 -7.66
N ASN A 642 -30.27 -6.52 -6.92
CA ASN A 642 -30.28 -6.36 -5.46
C ASN A 642 -29.50 -7.47 -4.73
N GLU A 643 -29.55 -8.71 -5.22
CA GLU A 643 -28.71 -9.80 -4.70
C GLU A 643 -27.23 -9.55 -4.99
N GLU A 644 -26.89 -9.10 -6.20
CA GLU A 644 -25.52 -8.68 -6.54
C GLU A 644 -25.04 -7.54 -5.65
N LEU A 645 -25.86 -6.53 -5.38
CA LEU A 645 -25.53 -5.45 -4.45
C LEU A 645 -25.27 -5.96 -3.03
N LYS A 646 -26.05 -6.94 -2.54
CA LYS A 646 -25.78 -7.57 -1.23
C LYS A 646 -24.45 -8.31 -1.23
N GLU A 647 -24.12 -9.04 -2.29
CA GLU A 647 -22.84 -9.75 -2.39
C GLU A 647 -21.66 -8.78 -2.51
N VAL A 648 -21.79 -7.71 -3.30
CA VAL A 648 -20.80 -6.62 -3.33
C VAL A 648 -20.63 -6.03 -1.93
N HIS A 649 -21.72 -5.80 -1.19
CA HIS A 649 -21.61 -5.25 0.17
C HIS A 649 -20.89 -6.21 1.14
N LYS A 650 -21.16 -7.51 1.06
CA LYS A 650 -20.40 -8.54 1.81
C LYS A 650 -18.92 -8.53 1.41
N HIS A 651 -18.59 -8.42 0.13
CA HIS A 651 -17.21 -8.32 -0.36
C HIS A 651 -16.51 -7.06 0.13
N THR A 652 -17.18 -5.90 0.08
CA THR A 652 -16.67 -4.64 0.64
C THR A 652 -16.43 -4.76 2.14
N GLN A 653 -17.31 -5.42 2.89
CA GLN A 653 -17.14 -5.63 4.33
C GLN A 653 -15.96 -6.56 4.64
N LYS A 654 -15.77 -7.64 3.86
CA LYS A 654 -14.58 -8.49 3.96
C LYS A 654 -13.30 -7.72 3.64
N TRP A 655 -13.31 -6.91 2.58
CA TRP A 655 -12.17 -6.08 2.21
C TRP A 655 -11.85 -5.04 3.28
N LYS A 656 -12.86 -4.38 3.87
CA LYS A 656 -12.69 -3.46 5.00
C LYS A 656 -12.08 -4.16 6.22
N SER A 657 -12.54 -5.36 6.54
CA SER A 657 -12.00 -6.15 7.66
C SER A 657 -10.55 -6.58 7.39
N SER A 658 -10.24 -6.98 6.16
CA SER A 658 -8.88 -7.31 5.71
C SER A 658 -7.96 -6.09 5.75
N ALA A 659 -8.42 -4.93 5.27
CA ALA A 659 -7.68 -3.68 5.31
C ALA A 659 -7.41 -3.22 6.75
N GLN A 660 -8.39 -3.35 7.65
CA GLN A 660 -8.20 -3.08 9.08
C GLN A 660 -7.16 -4.01 9.70
N PHE A 661 -7.21 -5.30 9.38
CA PHE A 661 -6.22 -6.27 9.84
C PHE A 661 -4.81 -5.97 9.32
N ALA A 662 -4.68 -5.66 8.03
CA ALA A 662 -3.41 -5.25 7.42
C ALA A 662 -2.86 -3.97 8.07
N ASN A 663 -3.72 -2.99 8.35
CA ASN A 663 -3.32 -1.74 9.02
C ASN A 663 -2.87 -2.00 10.48
N SER A 664 -3.52 -2.92 11.18
CA SER A 664 -3.08 -3.36 12.52
C SER A 664 -1.69 -4.00 12.47
N GLN A 665 -1.43 -4.89 11.50
CA GLN A 665 -0.10 -5.49 11.32
C GLN A 665 0.97 -4.45 10.96
N LEU A 666 0.63 -3.46 10.13
CA LEU A 666 1.55 -2.41 9.74
C LEU A 666 1.94 -1.55 10.96
N ASN A 667 0.98 -1.21 11.80
CA ASN A 667 1.23 -0.50 13.07
C ASN A 667 2.11 -1.33 14.04
N GLU A 668 1.89 -2.64 14.12
CA GLU A 668 2.72 -3.53 14.92
C GLU A 668 4.16 -3.59 14.41
N LYS A 669 4.35 -3.70 13.08
CA LYS A 669 5.69 -3.64 12.47
C LYS A 669 6.38 -2.30 12.64
N ILE A 670 5.65 -1.18 12.60
CA ILE A 670 6.20 0.15 12.92
C ILE A 670 6.68 0.18 14.37
N ALA A 671 5.89 -0.35 15.30
CA ALA A 671 6.27 -0.42 16.72
C ALA A 671 7.50 -1.31 16.95
N GLU A 672 7.63 -2.44 16.24
CA GLU A 672 8.83 -3.28 16.25
C GLU A 672 10.05 -2.58 15.66
N ALA A 673 9.90 -1.90 14.52
CA ALA A 673 10.97 -1.12 13.90
C ALA A 673 11.46 0.00 14.84
N ASP A 674 10.56 0.66 15.56
CA ASP A 674 10.91 1.66 16.56
C ASP A 674 11.65 1.05 17.77
N LYS A 675 11.25 -0.14 18.23
CA LYS A 675 11.97 -0.88 19.27
C LYS A 675 13.37 -1.27 18.79
N ALA A 676 13.50 -1.78 17.57
CA ALA A 676 14.79 -2.12 16.97
C ALA A 676 15.68 -0.88 16.81
N LYS A 677 15.13 0.25 16.37
CA LYS A 677 15.84 1.53 16.28
C LYS A 677 16.31 2.03 17.65
N LYS A 678 15.49 1.88 18.69
CA LYS A 678 15.88 2.18 20.08
C LYS A 678 17.00 1.26 20.57
N GLN A 679 16.97 -0.02 20.23
CA GLN A 679 18.08 -0.94 20.54
C GLN A 679 19.35 -0.58 19.77
N LEU A 680 19.25 -0.26 18.48
CA LEU A 680 20.40 0.10 17.64
C LEU A 680 21.05 1.43 18.09
N THR A 681 20.25 2.39 18.55
CA THR A 681 20.78 3.62 19.15
C THR A 681 21.47 3.36 20.48
N LYS A 682 20.92 2.45 21.31
CA LYS A 682 21.57 2.00 22.55
C LYS A 682 22.91 1.30 22.27
N THR A 683 22.95 0.35 21.33
CA THR A 683 24.19 -0.36 20.98
C THR A 683 25.23 0.57 20.36
N ARG A 684 24.82 1.56 19.57
CA ARG A 684 25.74 2.61 19.09
C ARG A 684 26.32 3.44 20.22
N ALA A 685 25.52 3.80 21.23
CA ALA A 685 26.02 4.53 22.40
C ALA A 685 26.97 3.66 23.26
N GLU A 686 26.68 2.36 23.40
CA GLU A 686 27.56 1.41 24.07
C GLU A 686 28.88 1.21 23.29
N LEU A 687 28.82 1.14 21.95
CA LEU A 687 30.00 1.04 21.09
C LEU A 687 30.88 2.28 21.19
N THR A 688 30.32 3.49 21.14
CA THR A 688 31.12 4.72 21.30
C THR A 688 31.71 4.83 22.70
N SER A 689 31.01 4.36 23.73
CA SER A 689 31.56 4.24 25.08
C SER A 689 32.71 3.21 25.15
N ALA A 690 32.60 2.09 24.45
CA ALA A 690 33.66 1.08 24.38
C ALA A 690 34.88 1.57 23.59
N GLU A 691 34.68 2.31 22.48
CA GLU A 691 35.75 2.92 21.70
C GLU A 691 36.51 3.98 22.50
N THR A 692 35.80 4.82 23.26
CA THR A 692 36.44 5.80 24.16
C THR A 692 37.24 5.12 25.27
N ALA A 693 36.72 4.05 25.87
CA ALA A 693 37.46 3.24 26.85
C ALA A 693 38.71 2.57 26.22
N ARG A 694 38.58 2.02 25.01
CA ARG A 694 39.71 1.44 24.27
C ARG A 694 40.79 2.48 23.97
N LYS A 695 40.39 3.71 23.59
CA LYS A 695 41.32 4.82 23.37
C LYS A 695 42.06 5.20 24.65
N GLN A 696 41.36 5.29 25.79
CA GLN A 696 42.00 5.54 27.09
C GLN A 696 43.00 4.43 27.48
N LEU A 697 42.65 3.17 27.25
CA LEU A 697 43.57 2.05 27.47
C LEU A 697 44.80 2.13 26.56
N GLN A 698 44.62 2.47 25.28
CA GLN A 698 45.71 2.63 24.33
C GLN A 698 46.65 3.79 24.72
N ASP A 699 46.10 4.91 25.19
CA ASP A 699 46.89 6.04 25.67
C ASP A 699 47.65 5.69 26.97
N SER A 700 47.03 4.94 27.88
CA SER A 700 47.69 4.39 29.08
C SER A 700 48.83 3.44 28.73
N LEU A 701 48.64 2.60 27.70
CA LEU A 701 49.65 1.65 27.24
C LEU A 701 50.84 2.39 26.61
N LYS A 702 50.60 3.40 25.77
CA LYS A 702 51.65 4.29 25.24
C LYS A 702 52.41 5.02 26.36
N GLU A 703 51.73 5.44 27.42
CA GLU A 703 52.40 6.07 28.56
C GLU A 703 53.27 5.06 29.34
N LYS A 704 52.79 3.84 29.51
CA LYS A 704 53.57 2.74 30.10
C LYS A 704 54.79 2.40 29.24
N ASP A 705 54.65 2.31 27.93
CA ASP A 705 55.78 2.08 27.01
C ASP A 705 56.83 3.18 27.10
N LYS A 706 56.40 4.45 27.18
CA LYS A 706 57.33 5.57 27.42
C LYS A 706 58.05 5.44 28.76
N LYS A 707 57.36 5.02 29.83
CA LYS A 707 57.98 4.77 31.14
C LYS A 707 58.95 3.60 31.08
N MET A 708 58.59 2.49 30.43
CA MET A 708 59.50 1.36 30.23
C MET A 708 60.71 1.73 29.39
N GLY A 709 60.56 2.55 28.35
CA GLY A 709 61.67 3.08 27.57
C GLY A 709 62.65 3.90 28.41
N LYS A 710 62.14 4.72 29.35
CA LYS A 710 62.99 5.44 30.32
C LYS A 710 63.73 4.49 31.26
N VAL A 711 63.03 3.50 31.82
CA VAL A 711 63.63 2.49 32.70
C VAL A 711 64.69 1.65 31.95
N ALA A 712 64.44 1.29 30.70
CA ALA A 712 65.39 0.58 29.86
C ALA A 712 66.65 1.43 29.60
N HIS A 713 66.48 2.72 29.34
CA HIS A 713 67.61 3.65 29.20
C HIS A 713 68.40 3.81 30.50
N GLU A 714 67.73 3.93 31.64
CA GLU A 714 68.36 3.97 32.97
C GLU A 714 69.12 2.67 33.27
N LEU A 715 68.55 1.50 32.94
CA LEU A 715 69.24 0.21 33.07
C LEU A 715 70.45 0.11 32.15
N GLN A 716 70.37 0.63 30.93
CA GLN A 716 71.53 0.70 30.04
C GLN A 716 72.62 1.59 30.62
N LEU A 717 72.26 2.78 31.13
CA LEU A 717 73.19 3.69 31.78
C LEU A 717 73.85 3.05 33.02
N LEU A 718 73.10 2.27 33.80
CA LEU A 718 73.64 1.52 34.94
C LEU A 718 74.59 0.41 34.50
N ARG A 719 74.29 -0.31 33.41
CA ARG A 719 75.19 -1.31 32.83
C ARG A 719 76.50 -0.68 32.33
N GLU A 720 76.42 0.47 31.67
CA GLU A 720 77.59 1.22 31.21
C GLU A 720 78.44 1.70 32.40
N LYS A 721 77.82 2.20 33.47
CA LYS A 721 78.53 2.54 34.72
C LYS A 721 79.17 1.34 35.38
N LEU A 722 78.50 0.18 35.40
CA LEU A 722 79.07 -1.05 35.96
C LEU A 722 80.30 -1.50 35.16
N ALA A 723 80.21 -1.48 33.82
CA ALA A 723 81.33 -1.81 32.95
C ALA A 723 82.51 -0.83 33.11
N ALA A 724 82.24 0.45 33.37
CA ALA A 724 83.27 1.44 33.69
C ALA A 724 83.97 1.13 35.03
N LEU A 725 83.21 0.75 36.06
CA LEU A 725 83.77 0.34 37.36
C LEU A 725 84.59 -0.96 37.25
N ASP A 726 84.15 -1.93 36.45
CA ASP A 726 84.92 -3.16 36.21
C ASP A 726 86.26 -2.85 35.51
N LYS A 727 86.26 -1.90 34.58
CA LYS A 727 87.49 -1.41 33.93
C LYS A 727 88.41 -0.70 34.91
N GLU A 728 87.87 0.12 35.80
CA GLU A 728 88.63 0.80 36.86
C GLU A 728 89.23 -0.20 37.84
N LYS A 729 88.46 -1.22 38.23
CA LYS A 729 88.94 -2.32 39.08
C LYS A 729 90.08 -3.09 38.41
N ALA A 730 89.96 -3.42 37.12
CA ALA A 730 91.01 -4.09 36.36
C ALA A 730 92.29 -3.23 36.26
N GLU A 731 92.15 -1.92 36.10
CA GLU A 731 93.29 -0.99 36.10
C GLU A 731 93.95 -0.91 37.49
N LEU A 732 93.16 -0.91 38.56
CA LEU A 732 93.67 -0.90 39.93
C LEU A 732 94.38 -2.22 40.29
N GLU A 733 93.87 -3.36 39.81
CA GLU A 733 94.57 -4.65 39.91
C GLU A 733 95.89 -4.64 39.13
N ARG A 734 95.93 -4.07 37.93
CA ARG A 734 97.16 -3.90 37.14
C ARG A 734 98.17 -3.01 37.86
N GLN A 735 97.73 -1.92 38.48
CA GLN A 735 98.58 -1.03 39.29
C GLN A 735 99.11 -1.76 40.53
N ASN A 736 98.27 -2.54 41.23
CA ASN A 736 98.70 -3.34 42.36
C ASN A 736 99.72 -4.42 41.97
N GLN A 737 99.52 -5.10 40.83
CA GLN A 737 100.50 -6.06 40.31
C GLN A 737 101.82 -5.38 39.94
N SER A 738 101.78 -4.18 39.35
CA SER A 738 102.96 -3.37 39.07
C SER A 738 103.69 -2.96 40.36
N ALA A 739 102.95 -2.48 41.36
CA ALA A 739 103.49 -2.13 42.68
C ALA A 739 104.09 -3.35 43.40
N ALA A 740 103.43 -4.50 43.32
CA ALA A 740 103.95 -5.76 43.84
C ALA A 740 105.26 -6.16 43.12
N ALA A 741 105.32 -6.05 41.79
CA ALA A 741 106.54 -6.31 41.03
C ALA A 741 107.69 -5.36 41.39
N ILE A 742 107.40 -4.07 41.63
CA ILE A 742 108.37 -3.09 42.12
C ILE A 742 108.86 -3.47 43.52
N SER A 743 107.97 -3.90 44.41
CA SER A 743 108.36 -4.34 45.76
C SER A 743 109.28 -5.55 45.72
N VAL A 744 109.03 -6.51 44.83
CA VAL A 744 109.91 -7.68 44.62
C VAL A 744 111.29 -7.24 44.13
N LYS A 745 111.36 -6.32 43.15
CA LYS A 745 112.66 -5.76 42.70
C LYS A 745 113.41 -5.08 43.83
N LEU A 746 112.75 -4.25 44.62
CA LEU A 746 113.35 -3.59 45.79
C LEU A 746 113.86 -4.62 46.83
N THR A 747 113.15 -5.72 47.04
CA THR A 747 113.64 -6.79 47.93
C THR A 747 114.86 -7.52 47.35
N GLN A 748 114.90 -7.75 46.04
CA GLN A 748 116.07 -8.33 45.36
C GLN A 748 117.28 -7.41 45.47
N GLU A 749 117.14 -6.13 45.13
CA GLU A 749 118.20 -5.11 45.28
C GLU A 749 118.70 -5.03 46.72
N LYS A 750 117.79 -5.10 47.71
CA LYS A 750 118.16 -5.16 49.12
C LYS A 750 118.98 -6.41 49.46
N THR A 751 118.63 -7.58 48.93
CA THR A 751 119.43 -8.81 49.15
C THR A 751 120.79 -8.77 48.47
N GLU A 752 120.90 -8.14 47.30
CA GLU A 752 122.18 -7.94 46.61
C GLU A 752 123.08 -6.97 47.40
N LEU A 753 122.50 -5.88 47.93
CA LEU A 753 123.20 -4.96 48.84
C LEU A 753 123.70 -5.67 50.10
N LEU A 754 122.90 -6.56 50.69
CA LEU A 754 123.33 -7.36 51.85
C LEU A 754 124.51 -8.28 51.50
N LYS A 755 124.48 -8.97 50.36
CA LYS A 755 125.61 -9.79 49.88
C LYS A 755 126.87 -8.96 49.65
N SER A 756 126.74 -7.77 49.05
CA SER A 756 127.86 -6.84 48.89
C SER A 756 128.43 -6.37 50.24
N THR A 757 127.55 -6.16 51.22
CA THR A 757 127.96 -5.78 52.59
C THR A 757 128.71 -6.91 53.29
N GLU A 758 128.26 -8.17 53.14
CA GLU A 758 128.96 -9.36 53.64
C GLU A 758 130.33 -9.55 52.95
N GLN A 759 130.42 -9.31 51.64
CA GLN A 759 131.69 -9.30 50.92
C GLN A 759 132.63 -8.22 51.46
N LEU A 760 132.14 -7.00 51.69
CA LEU A 760 132.90 -5.91 52.31
C LEU A 760 133.37 -6.27 53.73
N GLN A 761 132.54 -6.94 54.52
CA GLN A 761 132.91 -7.40 55.85
C GLN A 761 133.99 -8.50 55.79
N THR A 762 133.89 -9.41 54.83
CA THR A 762 134.92 -10.43 54.55
C THR A 762 136.24 -9.76 54.16
N TYR A 763 136.21 -8.78 53.24
CA TYR A 763 137.41 -8.00 52.91
C TYR A 763 137.99 -7.27 54.11
N ARG A 764 137.16 -6.68 54.98
CA ARG A 764 137.61 -6.04 56.23
C ARG A 764 138.27 -7.05 57.18
N GLN A 765 137.73 -8.25 57.32
CA GLN A 765 138.34 -9.31 58.14
C GLN A 765 139.67 -9.80 57.56
N THR A 766 139.75 -10.01 56.24
CA THR A 766 141.00 -10.39 55.56
C THR A 766 142.06 -9.30 55.72
N LEU A 767 141.69 -8.02 55.56
CA LEU A 767 142.58 -6.89 55.82
C LEU A 767 143.02 -6.83 57.29
N MET A 768 142.12 -7.07 58.25
CA MET A 768 142.47 -7.13 59.68
C MET A 768 143.42 -8.28 60.02
N GLY A 769 143.41 -9.39 59.26
CA GLY A 769 144.42 -10.45 59.38
C GLY A 769 145.75 -10.12 58.67
N LEU A 770 145.68 -9.43 57.52
CA LEU A 770 146.86 -9.10 56.71
C LEU A 770 147.67 -7.94 57.30
N ILE A 771 147.02 -6.95 57.93
CA ILE A 771 147.70 -5.78 58.51
C ILE A 771 148.70 -6.19 59.60
N PRO A 772 148.36 -7.03 60.60
CA PRO A 772 149.33 -7.52 61.59
C PRO A 772 150.48 -8.30 60.97
N LEU A 773 150.22 -9.10 59.93
CA LEU A 773 151.25 -9.85 59.18
C LEU A 773 152.19 -8.92 58.40
N MET A 774 151.65 -7.90 57.74
CA MET A 774 152.43 -6.87 57.04
C MET A 774 153.24 -6.04 58.03
N VAL A 775 152.65 -5.63 59.15
CA VAL A 775 153.33 -4.91 60.22
C VAL A 775 154.44 -5.78 60.82
N ALA A 776 154.19 -7.06 61.09
CA ALA A 776 155.20 -8.01 61.55
C ALA A 776 156.33 -8.21 60.52
N ALA A 777 156.01 -8.30 59.22
CA ALA A 777 157.00 -8.40 58.15
C ALA A 777 157.86 -7.12 58.05
N ILE A 778 157.26 -5.94 58.21
CA ILE A 778 157.99 -4.66 58.25
C ILE A 778 158.90 -4.60 59.49
N PHE A 779 158.39 -4.93 60.69
CA PHE A 779 159.22 -4.98 61.90
C PHE A 779 160.35 -6.01 61.80
N TYR A 780 160.11 -7.17 61.18
CA TYR A 780 161.15 -8.17 60.92
C TYR A 780 162.20 -7.68 59.92
N ALA A 781 161.80 -6.95 58.88
CA ALA A 781 162.72 -6.36 57.92
C ALA A 781 163.53 -5.19 58.50
N VAL A 782 163.00 -4.45 59.48
CA VAL A 782 163.69 -3.36 60.18
C VAL A 782 164.60 -3.85 61.31
N ALA A 783 164.31 -5.02 61.90
CA ALA A 783 165.12 -5.64 62.95
C ALA A 783 166.35 -6.41 62.43
N LYS A 784 166.56 -6.43 61.12
CA LYS A 784 167.69 -7.06 60.43
C LYS A 784 168.50 -5.99 59.72
#